data_AF-A0A1M7BR48-F1
#
_entry.id   AF-A0A1M7BR48-F1
#
_cell.length_a   1.000
_cell.length_b   1.000
_cell.length_c   1.000
_cell.angle_alpha   90.00
_cell.angle_beta   90.00
_cell.angle_gamma   90.00
#
_symmetry.space_group_name_H-M   'P 1'
#
loop_
_entity.id
_entity.type
_entity.pdbx_description
1 polymer ?
#
loop_
_entity_poly.entity_id
_entity_poly.type
_entity_poly.pdbx_seq_one_letter_code
_entity_poly.pdbx_strand_id
1 'polypeptide(L)'
;MELDRPLIYALPRGGVPVGVEVAKRLGAPLDLLLVRKIGAPRNPEVALGALVEGADEQIVINEDVRRASGADDAYIARAVADQRAELERRKALYLGNRARPDPSGRTVVVVDDGLATGATMKAALIGLKRSGPARIVVALPVAPKSALQDIYDQADDIICVHPVTAFLGVGAFYRDFHQLSDDETVTLLNSVKTASSQEAPSIHKRQVAIPPLGLIGDLAVPKSPRGIILFAHGSGSSRRSPRNTYVAEKFNDEGFATLLFDLLTPEEGKDRRNVFDIPLLADRVIEASMWITSEPDLEDLPLGVFGASTGAAAALVAAAELRGRVGAVVSRGGRPDLAMEFLPQVQGATLLVVGGRDTEVIELNKQALAALRCEKKLAIVPGAGHLFEESGTLDVVIDHAADWFRTHLRATPLEIPAPVAKPEPETAVSPLRAAAEPLPAIDDPGFAEAFDRFGSKRVVLLGEASHGTSEFYRARAAITRRLIEDHGFSIVAVEADWPDAASVDHHIRQKPYEAMQDTPFARFPTWMWRNEEFAAFTRFLKQHNHARPMDERVAFYGLDLYNMNASIAEILAYLDRVDEQAAAVARSRFACLAPWSSDPAAYGRAALTPQFTVCEKAVTQILIDLLKRKLEYAAKDGDQFFDATQNARLVANAERYYRVMYYGSHLSWNLRDQHMFQTLKQILDHAGPDKKAVVWAHNSHIGDARQTDMGRSRGELNIGQLCREEYGEDAALIGFGTASGTVAAASEWDSPMEVKTIRPPLPGSVEAICHAVDLERFLWDLKKDQPAAFRDLIAQPRLERFIGVIYRPETERASHYSYADLSRQYDAFVWFDRTKALTPLPTLTKKEEDETYPFGL
;
A
#
# COMPACT_ATOMS: atom_id res chain seq x y z
N MET A 1 -5.66 45.55 -11.84
CA MET A 1 -5.45 45.75 -13.28
C MET A 1 -6.68 45.21 -13.98
N GLU A 2 -7.46 46.04 -14.66
CA GLU A 2 -8.57 45.54 -15.49
C GLU A 2 -7.95 44.96 -16.77
N LEU A 3 -8.09 43.65 -16.97
CA LEU A 3 -7.60 42.94 -18.14
C LEU A 3 -8.78 42.75 -19.10
N ASP A 4 -8.69 43.30 -20.30
CA ASP A 4 -9.72 43.10 -21.32
C ASP A 4 -9.53 41.76 -22.03
N ARG A 5 -10.57 40.92 -21.97
CA ARG A 5 -10.63 39.53 -22.50
C ARG A 5 -9.33 38.72 -22.27
N PRO A 6 -8.90 38.50 -21.01
CA PRO A 6 -7.62 37.88 -20.72
C PRO A 6 -7.53 36.45 -21.28
N LEU A 7 -6.39 36.10 -21.86
CA LEU A 7 -6.03 34.75 -22.29
C LEU A 7 -4.72 34.35 -21.60
N ILE A 8 -4.72 33.25 -20.87
CA ILE A 8 -3.54 32.77 -20.14
C ILE A 8 -2.82 31.75 -21.00
N TYR A 9 -1.53 31.99 -21.25
CA TYR A 9 -0.63 31.04 -21.87
C TYR A 9 0.40 30.56 -20.85
N ALA A 10 0.38 29.27 -20.54
CA ALA A 10 1.43 28.64 -19.76
C ALA A 10 2.55 28.11 -20.67
N LEU A 11 3.80 28.27 -20.25
CA LEU A 11 4.90 27.49 -20.81
C LEU A 11 4.80 26.03 -20.30
N PRO A 12 5.09 25.01 -21.14
CA PRO A 12 4.83 23.62 -20.78
C PRO A 12 5.55 23.12 -19.52
N ARG A 13 4.89 22.22 -18.79
CA ARG A 13 5.30 21.64 -17.49
C ARG A 13 5.34 22.67 -16.36
N GLY A 14 6.42 23.46 -16.25
CA GLY A 14 6.62 24.39 -15.13
C GLY A 14 5.57 25.50 -15.03
N GLY A 15 5.22 26.13 -16.15
CA GLY A 15 4.24 27.20 -16.17
C GLY A 15 2.79 26.77 -15.96
N VAL A 16 2.48 25.48 -16.08
CA VAL A 16 1.09 24.99 -16.04
C VAL A 16 0.46 25.11 -14.65
N PRO A 17 1.07 24.61 -13.56
CA PRO A 17 0.53 24.80 -12.20
C PRO A 17 0.24 26.26 -11.85
N VAL A 18 1.15 27.17 -12.24
CA VAL A 18 0.99 28.60 -11.98
C VAL A 18 -0.12 29.18 -12.87
N GLY A 19 -0.13 28.81 -14.16
CA GLY A 19 -1.14 29.22 -15.13
C GLY A 19 -2.54 28.79 -14.76
N VAL A 20 -2.71 27.62 -14.14
CA VAL A 20 -3.98 27.10 -13.63
C VAL A 20 -4.56 28.03 -12.56
N GLU A 21 -3.76 28.43 -11.58
CA GLU A 21 -4.21 29.29 -10.50
C GLU A 21 -4.48 30.72 -10.98
N VAL A 22 -3.66 31.24 -11.89
CA VAL A 22 -3.90 32.54 -12.54
C VAL A 22 -5.20 32.52 -13.35
N ALA A 23 -5.43 31.47 -14.15
CA ALA A 23 -6.63 31.34 -14.97
C ALA A 23 -7.91 31.21 -14.14
N LYS A 24 -7.89 30.38 -13.09
CA LYS A 24 -9.01 30.27 -12.14
C LYS A 24 -9.34 31.61 -11.49
N ARG A 25 -8.33 32.37 -11.06
CA ARG A 25 -8.53 33.65 -10.36
C ARG A 25 -9.06 34.75 -11.28
N LEU A 26 -8.64 34.75 -12.54
CA LEU A 26 -9.06 35.73 -13.56
C LEU A 26 -10.30 35.29 -14.35
N GLY A 27 -10.78 34.05 -14.18
CA GLY A 27 -11.88 33.49 -14.98
C GLY A 27 -11.56 33.43 -16.48
N ALA A 28 -10.28 33.32 -16.84
CA ALA A 28 -9.80 33.37 -18.21
C ALA A 28 -9.51 31.98 -18.79
N PRO A 29 -9.62 31.78 -20.12
CA PRO A 29 -9.12 30.58 -20.78
C PRO A 29 -7.61 30.38 -20.52
N LEU A 30 -7.23 29.14 -20.22
CA LEU A 30 -5.85 28.68 -20.15
C LEU A 30 -5.53 27.80 -21.37
N ASP A 31 -4.43 28.10 -22.03
CA ASP A 31 -3.86 27.29 -23.11
C ASP A 31 -2.32 27.22 -22.99
N LEU A 32 -1.68 26.37 -23.80
CA LEU A 32 -0.23 26.25 -23.84
C LEU A 32 0.40 27.10 -24.94
N LEU A 33 1.52 27.74 -24.63
CA LEU A 33 2.37 28.37 -25.64
C LEU A 33 3.55 27.45 -25.97
N LEU A 34 3.38 26.64 -27.01
CA LEU A 34 4.44 25.73 -27.47
C LEU A 34 5.44 26.50 -28.34
N VAL A 35 6.65 26.65 -27.81
CA VAL A 35 7.74 27.37 -28.48
C VAL A 35 9.02 26.55 -28.37
N ARG A 36 9.74 26.42 -29.48
CA ARG A 36 11.05 25.73 -29.52
C ARG A 36 12.15 26.71 -29.87
N LYS A 37 13.20 26.75 -29.06
CA LYS A 37 14.42 27.54 -29.33
C LYS A 37 15.20 26.92 -30.49
N ILE A 38 15.62 27.75 -31.42
CA ILE A 38 16.64 27.43 -32.41
C ILE A 38 17.96 27.98 -31.84
N GLY A 39 18.89 27.08 -31.50
CA GLY A 39 20.19 27.44 -30.93
C GLY A 39 21.16 27.99 -31.99
N ALA A 40 22.16 28.74 -31.56
CA ALA A 40 23.23 29.21 -32.43
C ALA A 40 24.30 28.13 -32.68
N PRO A 41 24.98 28.12 -33.85
CA PRO A 41 26.09 27.23 -34.11
C PRO A 41 27.16 27.29 -33.03
N ARG A 42 27.63 26.14 -32.54
CA ARG A 42 28.66 25.98 -31.49
C ARG A 42 28.29 26.55 -30.11
N ASN A 43 27.16 27.22 -29.95
CA ASN A 43 26.63 27.64 -28.65
C ASN A 43 25.09 27.48 -28.62
N PRO A 44 24.59 26.25 -28.42
CA PRO A 44 23.16 25.93 -28.47
C PRO A 44 22.33 26.69 -27.43
N GLU A 45 22.97 27.23 -26.39
CA GLU A 45 22.29 27.99 -25.35
C GLU A 45 21.84 29.37 -25.80
N VAL A 46 22.56 29.98 -26.74
CA VAL A 46 22.19 31.26 -27.34
C VAL A 46 21.03 31.06 -28.32
N ALA A 47 19.92 31.78 -28.11
CA ALA A 47 18.74 31.72 -28.97
C ALA A 47 19.00 32.47 -30.30
N LEU A 48 19.38 31.73 -31.34
CA LEU A 48 19.43 32.22 -32.72
C LEU A 48 18.04 32.53 -33.27
N GLY A 49 17.05 31.76 -32.83
CA GLY A 49 15.67 31.96 -33.23
C GLY A 49 14.70 31.13 -32.40
N ALA A 50 13.44 31.15 -32.80
CA ALA A 50 12.37 30.38 -32.21
C ALA A 50 11.43 29.86 -33.30
N LEU A 51 11.00 28.61 -33.15
CA LEU A 51 9.87 28.05 -33.86
C LEU A 51 8.64 28.19 -32.96
N VAL A 52 7.65 28.94 -33.44
CA VAL A 52 6.46 29.31 -32.68
C VAL A 52 5.24 28.73 -33.40
N GLU A 53 4.40 28.07 -32.63
CA GLU A 53 3.16 27.50 -33.14
C GLU A 53 2.13 28.60 -33.44
N GLY A 54 1.44 28.50 -34.58
CA GLY A 54 0.34 29.35 -35.02
C GLY A 54 -0.50 28.66 -36.10
N ALA A 55 -1.53 29.32 -36.64
CA ALA A 55 -2.31 28.80 -37.77
C ALA A 55 -1.43 28.49 -39.00
N ASP A 56 -0.35 29.27 -39.17
CA ASP A 56 0.81 28.94 -39.98
C ASP A 56 2.04 28.86 -39.05
N GLU A 57 2.88 27.84 -39.20
CA GLU A 57 4.12 27.73 -38.42
C GLU A 57 5.04 28.94 -38.66
N GLN A 58 5.45 29.62 -37.60
CA GLN A 58 6.29 30.80 -37.71
C GLN A 58 7.71 30.54 -37.21
N ILE A 59 8.68 30.79 -38.08
CA ILE A 59 10.11 30.79 -37.73
C ILE A 59 10.51 32.24 -37.50
N VAL A 60 10.99 32.55 -36.30
CA VAL A 60 11.54 33.87 -35.97
C VAL A 60 13.04 33.74 -35.75
N ILE A 61 13.82 34.48 -36.55
CA ILE A 61 15.29 34.50 -36.43
C ILE A 61 15.72 35.87 -35.91
N ASN A 62 16.64 35.86 -34.95
CA ASN A 62 17.33 37.06 -34.51
C ASN A 62 18.52 37.32 -35.46
N GLU A 63 18.36 38.31 -36.34
CA GLU A 63 19.35 38.63 -37.37
C GLU A 63 20.69 39.13 -36.81
N ASP A 64 20.70 39.73 -35.61
CA ASP A 64 21.94 40.17 -34.97
C ASP A 64 22.73 38.96 -34.43
N VAL A 65 22.04 38.00 -33.82
CA VAL A 65 22.64 36.73 -33.37
C VAL A 65 23.09 35.89 -34.57
N ARG A 66 22.31 35.85 -35.65
CA ARG A 66 22.64 35.14 -36.89
C ARG A 66 23.97 35.62 -37.49
N ARG A 67 24.14 36.94 -37.59
CA ARG A 67 25.38 37.56 -38.09
C ARG A 67 26.56 37.26 -37.17
N ALA A 68 26.37 37.33 -35.85
CA ALA A 68 27.44 37.08 -34.87
C ALA A 68 27.85 35.61 -34.76
N SER A 69 26.91 34.67 -34.95
CA SER A 69 27.17 33.23 -34.80
C SER A 69 27.69 32.55 -36.07
N GLY A 70 27.56 33.20 -37.22
CA GLY A 70 27.88 32.63 -38.53
C GLY A 70 26.89 31.55 -38.98
N ALA A 71 25.61 31.66 -38.59
CA ALA A 71 24.58 30.70 -38.98
C ALA A 71 24.13 30.94 -40.44
N ASP A 72 24.36 29.95 -41.30
CA ASP A 72 23.89 29.96 -42.69
C ASP A 72 22.47 29.39 -42.83
N ASP A 73 21.86 29.57 -44.00
CA ASP A 73 20.49 29.10 -44.27
C ASP A 73 20.37 27.57 -44.15
N ALA A 74 21.44 26.83 -44.48
CA ALA A 74 21.48 25.38 -44.37
C ALA A 74 21.42 24.90 -42.91
N TYR A 75 22.17 25.55 -42.01
CA TYR A 75 22.11 25.28 -40.58
C TYR A 75 20.73 25.57 -40.00
N ILE A 76 20.15 26.73 -40.35
CA ILE A 76 18.83 27.14 -39.85
C ILE A 76 17.76 26.15 -40.32
N ALA A 77 17.76 25.76 -41.60
CA ALA A 77 16.80 24.81 -42.14
C ALA A 77 16.84 23.46 -41.41
N ARG A 78 18.04 22.93 -41.14
CA ARG A 78 18.21 21.69 -40.38
C ARG A 78 17.74 21.83 -38.93
N ALA A 79 18.17 22.89 -38.24
CA ALA A 79 17.79 23.13 -36.85
C ALA A 79 16.27 23.31 -36.70
N VAL A 80 15.61 23.95 -37.67
CA VAL A 80 14.15 24.08 -37.72
C VAL A 80 13.47 22.72 -37.88
N ALA A 81 13.97 21.87 -38.79
CA ALA A 81 13.38 20.55 -39.03
C ALA A 81 13.40 19.66 -37.76
N ASP A 82 14.53 19.66 -37.04
CA ASP A 82 14.68 18.91 -35.79
C ASP A 82 13.73 19.43 -34.70
N GLN A 83 13.58 20.75 -34.57
CA GLN A 83 12.68 21.34 -33.59
C GLN A 83 11.20 21.18 -33.95
N ARG A 84 10.86 21.12 -35.24
CA ARG A 84 9.49 20.90 -35.74
C ARG A 84 8.97 19.51 -35.38
N ALA A 85 9.78 18.47 -35.58
CA ALA A 85 9.38 17.10 -35.24
C ALA A 85 9.05 16.97 -33.74
N GLU A 86 9.85 17.60 -32.88
CA GLU A 86 9.61 17.60 -31.43
C GLU A 86 8.41 18.48 -31.03
N LEU A 87 8.17 19.61 -31.73
CA LEU A 87 6.99 20.45 -31.52
C LEU A 87 5.71 19.67 -31.82
N GLU A 88 5.63 18.96 -32.95
CA GLU A 88 4.47 18.17 -33.34
C GLU A 88 4.22 16.99 -32.40
N ARG A 89 5.27 16.32 -31.93
CA ARG A 89 5.16 15.27 -30.90
C ARG A 89 4.50 15.81 -29.62
N ARG A 90 4.95 16.96 -29.12
CA ARG A 90 4.39 17.58 -27.89
C ARG A 90 2.98 18.12 -28.10
N LYS A 91 2.69 18.64 -29.30
CA LYS A 91 1.35 19.09 -29.68
C LYS A 91 0.35 17.94 -29.66
N ALA A 92 0.70 16.81 -30.26
CA ALA A 92 -0.13 15.60 -30.22
C ALA A 92 -0.37 15.11 -28.78
N LEU A 93 0.67 15.18 -27.94
CA LEU A 93 0.61 14.72 -26.55
C LEU A 93 -0.21 15.64 -25.63
N TYR A 94 0.01 16.96 -25.70
CA TYR A 94 -0.58 17.91 -24.74
C TYR A 94 -1.91 18.51 -25.18
N LEU A 95 -2.10 18.73 -26.49
CA LEU A 95 -3.23 19.50 -27.01
C LEU A 95 -4.31 18.61 -27.66
N GLY A 96 -3.95 17.41 -28.14
CA GLY A 96 -4.88 16.49 -28.80
C GLY A 96 -5.73 17.18 -29.87
N ASN A 97 -7.07 17.04 -29.79
CA ASN A 97 -8.03 17.68 -30.70
C ASN A 97 -8.67 18.96 -30.12
N ARG A 98 -8.05 19.60 -29.11
CA ARG A 98 -8.64 20.76 -28.42
C ARG A 98 -8.66 22.01 -29.31
N ALA A 99 -9.81 22.69 -29.37
CA ALA A 99 -9.94 23.98 -30.04
C ALA A 99 -9.16 25.07 -29.29
N ARG A 100 -8.32 25.81 -30.02
CA ARG A 100 -7.39 26.79 -29.44
C ARG A 100 -7.96 28.22 -29.47
N PRO A 101 -7.81 29.01 -28.39
CA PRO A 101 -8.25 30.40 -28.39
C PRO A 101 -7.35 31.28 -29.26
N ASP A 102 -7.94 32.09 -30.15
CA ASP A 102 -7.20 33.10 -30.92
C ASP A 102 -6.72 34.25 -30.00
N PRO A 103 -5.40 34.52 -29.92
CA PRO A 103 -4.85 35.61 -29.12
C PRO A 103 -5.07 37.01 -29.71
N SER A 104 -5.48 37.13 -30.97
CA SER A 104 -5.64 38.43 -31.65
C SER A 104 -6.59 39.37 -30.93
N GLY A 105 -6.13 40.60 -30.67
CA GLY A 105 -6.90 41.65 -29.99
C GLY A 105 -7.21 41.39 -28.51
N ARG A 106 -6.63 40.37 -27.88
CA ARG A 106 -6.81 40.06 -26.44
C ARG A 106 -5.64 40.54 -25.60
N THR A 107 -5.85 40.68 -24.29
CA THR A 107 -4.73 40.76 -23.35
C THR A 107 -4.22 39.35 -23.05
N VAL A 108 -2.97 39.07 -23.42
CA VAL A 108 -2.36 37.76 -23.22
C VAL A 108 -1.43 37.80 -22.02
N VAL A 109 -1.60 36.84 -21.10
CA VAL A 109 -0.74 36.69 -19.92
C VAL A 109 0.09 35.43 -20.08
N VAL A 110 1.41 35.57 -20.24
CA VAL A 110 2.35 34.46 -20.36
C VAL A 110 2.92 34.11 -19.00
N VAL A 111 2.81 32.85 -18.59
CA VAL A 111 3.10 32.38 -17.23
C VAL A 111 4.15 31.26 -17.25
N ASP A 112 5.07 31.32 -16.30
CA ASP A 112 6.04 30.26 -15.99
C ASP A 112 6.19 30.08 -14.46
N ASP A 113 6.83 28.99 -14.02
CA ASP A 113 7.20 28.78 -12.60
C ASP A 113 8.35 29.68 -12.14
N GLY A 114 9.23 30.08 -13.05
CA GLY A 114 10.22 31.11 -12.81
C GLY A 114 11.17 31.26 -13.97
N LEU A 115 11.95 32.34 -13.97
CA LEU A 115 12.98 32.54 -14.98
C LEU A 115 14.36 32.32 -14.36
N ALA A 116 15.16 31.45 -14.99
CA ALA A 116 16.59 31.37 -14.71
C ALA A 116 17.38 32.31 -15.63
N THR A 117 17.40 32.02 -16.94
CA THR A 117 18.10 32.83 -17.96
C THR A 117 17.17 33.65 -18.84
N GLY A 118 15.85 33.41 -18.78
CA GLY A 118 14.86 34.14 -19.58
C GLY A 118 14.79 33.77 -21.07
N ALA A 119 15.68 32.92 -21.59
CA ALA A 119 15.79 32.64 -23.02
C ALA A 119 14.51 32.05 -23.65
N THR A 120 13.87 31.08 -22.98
CA THR A 120 12.63 30.45 -23.46
C THR A 120 11.47 31.44 -23.46
N MET A 121 11.32 32.23 -22.38
CA MET A 121 10.30 33.28 -22.29
C MET A 121 10.51 34.34 -23.37
N LYS A 122 11.76 34.79 -23.60
CA LYS A 122 12.08 35.75 -24.66
C LYS A 122 11.68 35.25 -26.04
N ALA A 123 11.99 33.99 -26.35
CA ALA A 123 11.58 33.34 -27.59
C ALA A 123 10.05 33.30 -27.74
N ALA A 124 9.34 33.00 -26.65
CA ALA A 124 7.88 32.94 -26.65
C ALA A 124 7.23 34.31 -26.88
N LEU A 125 7.74 35.36 -26.24
CA LEU A 125 7.24 36.73 -26.42
C LEU A 125 7.48 37.27 -27.83
N ILE A 126 8.67 37.02 -28.40
CA ILE A 126 9.00 37.39 -29.77
C ILE A 126 8.03 36.74 -30.77
N GLY A 127 7.68 35.48 -30.55
CA GLY A 127 6.68 34.77 -31.34
C GLY A 127 5.29 35.36 -31.20
N LEU A 128 4.86 35.54 -29.96
CA LEU A 128 3.50 35.99 -29.62
C LEU A 128 3.19 37.39 -30.16
N LYS A 129 4.18 38.30 -30.23
CA LYS A 129 4.00 39.64 -30.83
C LYS A 129 3.47 39.60 -32.27
N ARG A 130 3.81 38.56 -33.05
CA ARG A 130 3.35 38.41 -34.44
C ARG A 130 1.92 37.86 -34.55
N SER A 131 1.36 37.33 -33.47
CA SER A 131 -0.01 36.81 -33.40
C SER A 131 -1.07 37.88 -33.09
N GLY A 132 -0.67 39.16 -33.02
CA GLY A 132 -1.59 40.30 -32.87
C GLY A 132 -2.29 40.50 -31.52
N PRO A 133 -1.74 40.11 -30.35
CA PRO A 133 -2.36 40.45 -29.07
C PRO A 133 -2.44 41.98 -28.87
N ALA A 134 -3.48 42.45 -28.18
CA ALA A 134 -3.63 43.88 -27.85
C ALA A 134 -2.63 44.32 -26.77
N ARG A 135 -2.25 43.40 -25.87
CA ARG A 135 -1.28 43.61 -24.80
C ARG A 135 -0.70 42.27 -24.36
N ILE A 136 0.60 42.23 -24.07
CA ILE A 136 1.33 41.06 -23.56
C ILE A 136 1.83 41.35 -22.15
N VAL A 137 1.41 40.54 -21.19
CA VAL A 137 1.82 40.60 -19.79
C VAL A 137 2.59 39.33 -19.43
N VAL A 138 3.73 39.44 -18.77
CA VAL A 138 4.46 38.29 -18.22
C VAL A 138 4.16 38.20 -16.73
N ALA A 139 3.79 37.01 -16.23
CA ALA A 139 3.53 36.78 -14.82
C ALA A 139 4.38 35.62 -14.28
N LEU A 140 5.19 35.90 -13.26
CA LEU A 140 6.23 35.00 -12.76
C LEU A 140 6.29 35.02 -11.22
N PRO A 141 6.42 33.85 -10.57
CA PRO A 141 6.70 33.78 -9.14
C PRO A 141 8.09 34.32 -8.78
N VAL A 142 9.14 33.92 -9.51
CA VAL A 142 10.54 34.27 -9.18
C VAL A 142 11.41 34.46 -10.44
N ALA A 143 12.33 35.43 -10.40
CA ALA A 143 13.33 35.63 -11.46
C ALA A 143 14.52 36.50 -10.98
N PRO A 144 15.74 36.31 -11.51
CA PRO A 144 16.82 37.28 -11.38
C PRO A 144 16.46 38.62 -12.01
N LYS A 145 16.88 39.72 -11.38
CA LYS A 145 16.68 41.08 -11.94
C LYS A 145 17.30 41.24 -13.34
N SER A 146 18.44 40.61 -13.61
CA SER A 146 19.09 40.60 -14.93
C SER A 146 18.22 39.93 -16.00
N ALA A 147 17.64 38.77 -15.69
CA ALA A 147 16.76 38.05 -16.63
C ALA A 147 15.46 38.81 -16.92
N LEU A 148 14.92 39.54 -15.93
CA LEU A 148 13.75 40.42 -16.14
C LEU A 148 14.10 41.60 -17.07
N GLN A 149 15.30 42.17 -16.92
CA GLN A 149 15.77 43.25 -17.79
C GLN A 149 15.93 42.78 -19.25
N ASP A 150 16.38 41.54 -19.47
CA ASP A 150 16.59 40.98 -20.82
C ASP A 150 15.31 40.74 -21.63
N ILE A 151 14.15 40.66 -20.97
CA ILE A 151 12.83 40.49 -21.58
C ILE A 151 11.96 41.75 -21.51
N TYR A 152 12.44 42.82 -20.86
CA TYR A 152 11.66 44.04 -20.62
C TYR A 152 11.10 44.65 -21.90
N ASP A 153 11.90 44.73 -22.97
CA ASP A 153 11.46 45.28 -24.27
C ASP A 153 10.51 44.33 -25.04
N GLN A 154 10.27 43.12 -24.54
CA GLN A 154 9.48 42.08 -25.20
C GLN A 154 8.07 41.89 -24.63
N ALA A 155 7.74 42.52 -23.50
CA ALA A 155 6.39 42.51 -22.93
C ALA A 155 5.95 43.95 -22.61
N ASP A 156 4.63 44.20 -22.61
CA ASP A 156 4.08 45.51 -22.21
C ASP A 156 4.09 45.69 -20.69
N ASP A 157 4.06 44.58 -19.94
CA ASP A 157 4.12 44.58 -18.49
C ASP A 157 4.74 43.27 -17.97
N ILE A 158 5.47 43.35 -16.85
CA ILE A 158 6.12 42.20 -16.22
C ILE A 158 5.82 42.21 -14.72
N ILE A 159 5.07 41.21 -14.28
CA ILE A 159 4.70 40.99 -12.90
C ILE A 159 5.55 39.85 -12.36
N CYS A 160 6.58 40.17 -11.58
CA CYS A 160 7.37 39.19 -10.85
C CYS A 160 7.13 39.33 -9.35
N VAL A 161 6.64 38.27 -8.69
CA VAL A 161 6.33 38.30 -7.25
C VAL A 161 7.61 38.46 -6.41
N HIS A 162 8.68 37.75 -6.79
CA HIS A 162 9.93 37.72 -6.03
C HIS A 162 11.17 37.96 -6.91
N PRO A 163 11.49 39.23 -7.26
CA PRO A 163 12.69 39.55 -8.03
C PRO A 163 13.96 39.46 -7.16
N VAL A 164 14.94 38.65 -7.55
CA VAL A 164 16.16 38.39 -6.75
C VAL A 164 17.45 38.87 -7.43
N THR A 165 18.47 39.17 -6.62
CA THR A 165 19.83 39.50 -7.08
C THR A 165 20.81 38.32 -6.96
N ALA A 166 20.64 37.46 -5.96
CA ALA A 166 21.36 36.20 -5.81
C ALA A 166 20.42 35.04 -6.17
N PHE A 167 20.76 34.28 -7.21
CA PHE A 167 19.90 33.24 -7.76
C PHE A 167 20.69 31.94 -7.95
N LEU A 168 20.21 30.87 -7.31
CA LEU A 168 20.80 29.52 -7.40
C LEU A 168 20.01 28.61 -8.34
N GLY A 169 18.73 28.90 -8.57
CA GLY A 169 17.82 28.12 -9.41
C GLY A 169 16.36 28.37 -9.00
N VAL A 170 15.40 28.07 -9.89
CA VAL A 170 13.96 28.28 -9.61
C VAL A 170 13.51 27.40 -8.43
N GLY A 171 13.90 26.12 -8.43
CA GLY A 171 13.48 25.16 -7.39
C GLY A 171 13.87 25.51 -5.96
N ALA A 172 14.90 26.35 -5.75
CA ALA A 172 15.28 26.82 -4.41
C ALA A 172 14.20 27.68 -3.72
N PHE A 173 13.22 28.17 -4.49
CA PHE A 173 12.12 29.01 -4.00
C PHE A 173 10.80 28.24 -3.82
N TYR A 174 10.82 26.92 -4.06
CA TYR A 174 9.66 26.05 -3.97
C TYR A 174 9.86 24.98 -2.90
N ARG A 175 8.80 24.66 -2.16
CA ARG A 175 8.80 23.55 -1.17
C ARG A 175 8.76 22.19 -1.86
N ASP A 176 8.09 22.14 -3.00
CA ASP A 176 8.01 21.02 -3.93
C ASP A 176 8.26 21.56 -5.34
N PHE A 177 9.32 21.08 -5.97
CA PHE A 177 9.73 21.42 -7.34
C PHE A 177 10.01 20.14 -8.13
N HIS A 178 9.18 19.11 -7.95
CA HIS A 178 9.26 17.92 -8.78
C HIS A 178 8.97 18.28 -10.24
N GLN A 179 9.59 17.53 -11.16
CA GLN A 179 9.36 17.73 -12.57
C GLN A 179 8.05 17.06 -12.97
N LEU A 180 7.06 17.86 -13.35
CA LEU A 180 5.78 17.35 -13.84
C LEU A 180 5.98 16.44 -15.05
N SER A 181 5.33 15.28 -14.97
CA SER A 181 5.14 14.37 -16.07
C SER A 181 4.20 14.97 -17.12
N ASP A 182 4.19 14.35 -18.30
CA ASP A 182 3.33 14.79 -19.39
C ASP A 182 1.84 14.59 -19.03
N ASP A 183 1.50 13.53 -18.29
CA ASP A 183 0.15 13.23 -17.84
C ASP A 183 -0.35 14.18 -16.75
N GLU A 184 0.51 14.55 -15.79
CA GLU A 184 0.19 15.57 -14.78
C GLU A 184 -0.04 16.93 -15.43
N THR A 185 0.77 17.28 -16.43
CA THR A 185 0.63 18.53 -17.20
C THR A 185 -0.72 18.57 -17.92
N VAL A 186 -1.11 17.48 -18.59
CA VAL A 186 -2.42 17.36 -19.26
C VAL A 186 -3.57 17.42 -18.26
N THR A 187 -3.42 16.76 -17.11
CA THR A 187 -4.42 16.75 -16.03
C THR A 187 -4.67 18.16 -15.50
N LEU A 188 -3.59 18.90 -15.20
CA LEU A 188 -3.67 20.28 -14.74
C LEU A 188 -4.32 21.20 -15.79
N LEU A 189 -3.95 21.07 -17.07
CA LEU A 189 -4.57 21.84 -18.16
C LEU A 189 -6.06 21.55 -18.33
N ASN A 190 -6.49 20.32 -18.06
CA ASN A 190 -7.89 19.90 -18.12
C ASN A 190 -8.70 20.32 -16.89
N SER A 191 -8.04 20.66 -15.77
CA SER A 191 -8.69 21.14 -14.55
C SER A 191 -9.33 22.53 -14.72
N VAL A 192 -8.88 23.30 -15.72
CA VAL A 192 -9.39 24.64 -16.05
C VAL A 192 -10.27 24.55 -17.30
N LYS A 193 -11.55 24.16 -17.14
CA LYS A 193 -12.56 24.32 -18.20
C LYS A 193 -13.34 25.61 -18.02
N THR A 194 -13.28 26.42 -19.06
CA THR A 194 -13.97 27.70 -19.27
C THR A 194 -15.48 27.60 -19.05
N ALA A 195 -16.02 28.62 -18.37
CA ALA A 195 -17.44 28.83 -18.17
C ALA A 195 -18.18 29.15 -19.49
N SER A 196 -18.42 28.14 -20.32
CA SER A 196 -19.51 28.17 -21.31
C SER A 196 -19.79 26.75 -21.83
N SER A 197 -20.54 25.98 -21.06
CA SER A 197 -21.46 24.94 -21.55
C SER A 197 -22.18 24.36 -20.36
N GLN A 198 -23.47 24.65 -20.25
CA GLN A 198 -24.38 23.74 -19.55
C GLN A 198 -24.44 22.48 -20.41
N GLU A 199 -23.93 21.33 -19.97
CA GLU A 199 -24.26 20.02 -20.54
C GLU A 199 -23.71 18.85 -19.70
N ALA A 200 -24.53 17.80 -19.61
CA ALA A 200 -24.41 16.42 -19.07
C ALA A 200 -23.10 15.92 -18.38
N PRO A 201 -23.21 14.94 -17.44
CA PRO A 201 -22.05 14.33 -16.79
C PRO A 201 -21.10 13.71 -17.83
N SER A 202 -19.91 14.29 -18.01
CA SER A 202 -18.87 13.72 -18.87
C SER A 202 -18.26 12.50 -18.18
N ILE A 203 -18.57 11.30 -18.66
CA ILE A 203 -17.99 10.04 -18.20
C ILE A 203 -16.72 9.76 -19.00
N HIS A 204 -15.59 9.57 -18.32
CA HIS A 204 -14.33 9.16 -18.93
C HIS A 204 -14.31 7.65 -19.11
N LYS A 205 -14.30 7.15 -20.35
CA LYS A 205 -14.20 5.72 -20.66
C LYS A 205 -12.79 5.37 -21.12
N ARG A 206 -12.15 4.37 -20.51
CA ARG A 206 -10.85 3.82 -20.94
C ARG A 206 -10.85 2.29 -20.87
N GLN A 207 -10.15 1.65 -21.81
CA GLN A 207 -9.86 0.23 -21.71
C GLN A 207 -8.60 0.04 -20.86
N VAL A 208 -8.61 -0.98 -20.02
CA VAL A 208 -7.56 -1.29 -19.07
C VAL A 208 -7.18 -2.76 -19.19
N ALA A 209 -5.94 -3.08 -18.81
CA ALA A 209 -5.48 -4.46 -18.72
C ALA A 209 -5.19 -4.73 -17.24
N ILE A 210 -5.99 -5.61 -16.64
CA ILE A 210 -5.90 -5.98 -15.22
C ILE A 210 -4.85 -7.08 -15.10
N PRO A 211 -3.71 -6.79 -14.48
CA PRO A 211 -2.62 -7.74 -14.30
C PRO A 211 -2.96 -8.75 -13.16
N PRO A 212 -2.27 -9.91 -13.04
CA PRO A 212 -1.04 -10.31 -13.76
C PRO A 212 -1.29 -10.79 -15.20
N LEU A 213 -2.49 -11.30 -15.50
CA LEU A 213 -2.77 -11.93 -16.80
C LEU A 213 -3.15 -10.94 -17.92
N GLY A 214 -3.24 -9.66 -17.61
CA GLY A 214 -3.67 -8.63 -18.56
C GLY A 214 -5.14 -8.81 -18.98
N LEU A 215 -6.02 -9.18 -18.03
CA LEU A 215 -7.45 -9.34 -18.26
C LEU A 215 -8.05 -8.01 -18.73
N ILE A 216 -8.70 -8.02 -19.89
CA ILE A 216 -9.18 -6.78 -20.50
C ILE A 216 -10.42 -6.29 -19.75
N GLY A 217 -10.37 -5.03 -19.30
CA GLY A 217 -11.46 -4.32 -18.65
C GLY A 217 -11.86 -3.06 -19.40
N ASP A 218 -13.14 -2.72 -19.38
CA ASP A 218 -13.69 -1.46 -19.84
C ASP A 218 -14.12 -0.66 -18.60
N LEU A 219 -13.35 0.40 -18.30
CA LEU A 219 -13.53 1.28 -17.15
C LEU A 219 -14.28 2.55 -17.58
N ALA A 220 -15.31 2.92 -16.82
CA ALA A 220 -16.02 4.18 -16.98
C ALA A 220 -16.04 4.95 -15.66
N VAL A 221 -15.48 6.16 -15.66
CA VAL A 221 -15.32 7.02 -14.47
C VAL A 221 -16.06 8.34 -14.68
N PRO A 222 -17.19 8.56 -13.98
CA PRO A 222 -17.83 9.88 -13.91
C PRO A 222 -16.89 10.92 -13.32
N LYS A 223 -17.09 12.21 -13.62
CA LYS A 223 -16.25 13.32 -13.11
C LYS A 223 -16.14 13.41 -11.58
N SER A 224 -17.15 12.93 -10.85
CA SER A 224 -17.17 12.90 -9.38
C SER A 224 -17.79 11.59 -8.94
N PRO A 225 -17.04 10.47 -9.01
CA PRO A 225 -17.58 9.15 -8.74
C PRO A 225 -17.88 9.00 -7.26
N ARG A 226 -19.09 8.51 -6.93
CA ARG A 226 -19.50 8.27 -5.54
C ARG A 226 -18.96 6.96 -4.95
N GLY A 227 -18.50 6.09 -5.83
CA GLY A 227 -18.00 4.75 -5.57
C GLY A 227 -17.75 4.05 -6.90
N ILE A 228 -17.13 2.88 -6.85
CA ILE A 228 -16.87 2.05 -8.03
C ILE A 228 -17.59 0.71 -7.90
N ILE A 229 -18.22 0.26 -9.00
CA ILE A 229 -18.92 -1.01 -9.10
C ILE A 229 -18.14 -1.93 -10.03
N LEU A 230 -17.60 -3.00 -9.47
CA LEU A 230 -16.91 -4.06 -10.19
C LEU A 230 -17.90 -5.13 -10.66
N PHE A 231 -17.88 -5.48 -11.95
CA PHE A 231 -18.79 -6.47 -12.51
C PHE A 231 -18.15 -7.87 -12.58
N ALA A 232 -18.76 -8.83 -11.89
CA ALA A 232 -18.45 -10.26 -12.03
C ALA A 232 -19.52 -10.93 -12.92
N HIS A 233 -19.19 -11.13 -14.20
CA HIS A 233 -20.15 -11.66 -15.17
C HIS A 233 -20.40 -13.17 -14.98
N GLY A 234 -21.55 -13.64 -15.50
CA GLY A 234 -21.94 -15.05 -15.41
C GLY A 234 -21.27 -15.94 -16.44
N SER A 235 -21.55 -17.24 -16.32
CA SER A 235 -21.01 -18.28 -17.20
C SER A 235 -21.36 -18.07 -18.68
N GLY A 236 -20.36 -18.06 -19.56
CA GLY A 236 -20.54 -17.84 -21.00
C GLY A 236 -20.85 -16.39 -21.38
N SER A 237 -20.70 -15.46 -20.44
CA SER A 237 -20.77 -14.02 -20.66
C SER A 237 -19.37 -13.41 -20.74
N SER A 238 -19.30 -12.11 -21.00
CA SER A 238 -18.05 -11.34 -21.06
C SER A 238 -18.33 -9.90 -20.68
N ARG A 239 -17.28 -9.07 -20.61
CA ARG A 239 -17.40 -7.62 -20.42
C ARG A 239 -18.28 -6.93 -21.49
N ARG A 240 -18.43 -7.56 -22.66
CA ARG A 240 -19.26 -7.06 -23.79
C ARG A 240 -20.73 -7.48 -23.73
N SER A 241 -21.17 -8.09 -22.63
CA SER A 241 -22.55 -8.51 -22.43
C SER A 241 -23.51 -7.31 -22.53
N PRO A 242 -24.46 -7.28 -23.50
CA PRO A 242 -25.37 -6.14 -23.66
C PRO A 242 -26.17 -5.80 -22.40
N ARG A 243 -26.48 -6.82 -21.60
CA ARG A 243 -27.17 -6.65 -20.32
C ARG A 243 -26.28 -5.94 -19.29
N ASN A 244 -25.03 -6.36 -19.15
CA ASN A 244 -24.15 -5.79 -18.13
C ASN A 244 -23.67 -4.39 -18.55
N THR A 245 -23.44 -4.16 -19.84
CA THR A 245 -23.14 -2.81 -20.35
C THR A 245 -24.31 -1.87 -20.12
N TYR A 246 -25.56 -2.31 -20.34
CA TYR A 246 -26.75 -1.52 -20.04
C TYR A 246 -26.88 -1.19 -18.54
N VAL A 247 -26.67 -2.17 -17.66
CA VAL A 247 -26.66 -1.96 -16.20
C VAL A 247 -25.55 -0.97 -15.80
N ALA A 248 -24.34 -1.12 -16.36
CA ALA A 248 -23.21 -0.25 -16.08
C ALA A 248 -23.46 1.21 -16.52
N GLU A 249 -24.05 1.40 -17.70
CA GLU A 249 -24.45 2.73 -18.18
C GLU A 249 -25.44 3.40 -17.22
N LYS A 250 -26.42 2.66 -16.70
CA LYS A 250 -27.35 3.18 -15.68
C LYS A 250 -26.66 3.51 -14.36
N PHE A 251 -25.69 2.73 -13.93
CA PHE A 251 -24.88 3.08 -12.75
C PHE A 251 -24.00 4.31 -13.01
N ASN A 252 -23.49 4.49 -14.21
CA ASN A 252 -22.75 5.70 -14.57
C ASN A 252 -23.65 6.94 -14.57
N ASP A 253 -24.89 6.83 -15.05
CA ASP A 253 -25.90 7.90 -14.99
C ASP A 253 -26.20 8.32 -13.52
N GLU A 254 -26.13 7.37 -12.59
CA GLU A 254 -26.28 7.56 -11.14
C GLU A 254 -24.98 8.03 -10.43
N GLY A 255 -23.91 8.26 -11.18
CA GLY A 255 -22.65 8.79 -10.67
C GLY A 255 -21.70 7.75 -10.06
N PHE A 256 -21.87 6.46 -10.36
CA PHE A 256 -20.90 5.42 -10.00
C PHE A 256 -19.89 5.18 -11.12
N ALA A 257 -18.63 5.01 -10.75
CA ALA A 257 -17.66 4.40 -11.64
C ALA A 257 -17.99 2.92 -11.84
N THR A 258 -17.67 2.36 -13.00
CA THR A 258 -17.94 0.94 -13.29
C THR A 258 -16.75 0.31 -14.00
N LEU A 259 -16.38 -0.89 -13.58
CA LEU A 259 -15.37 -1.72 -14.25
C LEU A 259 -16.00 -3.03 -14.72
N LEU A 260 -16.06 -3.21 -16.04
CA LEU A 260 -16.49 -4.45 -16.68
C LEU A 260 -15.27 -5.16 -17.24
N PHE A 261 -14.93 -6.33 -16.73
CA PHE A 261 -13.74 -7.06 -17.18
C PHE A 261 -14.05 -8.53 -17.44
N ASP A 262 -13.21 -9.18 -18.25
CA ASP A 262 -13.32 -10.60 -18.50
C ASP A 262 -12.66 -11.39 -17.36
N LEU A 263 -13.43 -12.28 -16.72
CA LEU A 263 -12.94 -13.12 -15.61
C LEU A 263 -11.98 -14.22 -16.08
N LEU A 264 -11.85 -14.49 -17.37
CA LEU A 264 -10.98 -15.53 -17.89
C LEU A 264 -10.24 -15.00 -19.10
N THR A 265 -8.99 -15.42 -19.27
CA THR A 265 -8.27 -15.22 -20.53
C THR A 265 -8.93 -15.97 -21.69
N PRO A 266 -8.69 -15.58 -22.95
CA PRO A 266 -9.21 -16.31 -24.12
C PRO A 266 -8.82 -17.80 -24.13
N GLU A 267 -7.64 -18.14 -23.61
CA GLU A 267 -7.14 -19.51 -23.46
C GLU A 267 -7.91 -20.29 -22.39
N GLU A 268 -8.09 -19.71 -21.20
CA GLU A 268 -8.84 -20.33 -20.11
C GLU A 268 -10.32 -20.53 -20.47
N GLY A 269 -10.90 -19.59 -21.24
CA GLY A 269 -12.28 -19.66 -21.71
C GLY A 269 -12.56 -20.82 -22.68
N LYS A 270 -11.52 -21.46 -23.25
CA LYS A 270 -11.68 -22.68 -24.07
C LYS A 270 -12.11 -23.88 -23.24
N ASP A 271 -11.71 -23.93 -21.97
CA ASP A 271 -12.15 -24.98 -21.03
C ASP A 271 -13.39 -24.52 -20.28
N ARG A 272 -14.53 -25.15 -20.62
CA ARG A 272 -15.82 -24.84 -19.99
C ARG A 272 -15.87 -25.09 -18.49
N ARG A 273 -14.96 -25.89 -17.93
CA ARG A 273 -14.90 -26.16 -16.48
C ARG A 273 -14.53 -24.90 -15.69
N ASN A 274 -13.63 -24.07 -16.22
CA ASN A 274 -13.15 -22.86 -15.56
C ASN A 274 -14.28 -21.84 -15.31
N VAL A 275 -15.31 -21.86 -16.14
CA VAL A 275 -16.46 -20.97 -16.05
C VAL A 275 -17.36 -21.29 -14.83
N PHE A 276 -17.19 -22.48 -14.25
CA PHE A 276 -17.89 -22.94 -13.04
C PHE A 276 -16.96 -23.07 -11.83
N ASP A 277 -15.68 -22.73 -11.99
CA ASP A 277 -14.67 -22.78 -10.92
C ASP A 277 -14.78 -21.49 -10.07
N ILE A 278 -15.61 -21.52 -9.03
CA ILE A 278 -15.90 -20.35 -8.21
C ILE A 278 -14.65 -19.78 -7.52
N PRO A 279 -13.75 -20.58 -6.91
CA PRO A 279 -12.48 -20.09 -6.39
C PRO A 279 -11.67 -19.33 -7.44
N LEU A 280 -11.48 -19.92 -8.63
CA LEU A 280 -10.76 -19.25 -9.72
C LEU A 280 -11.39 -17.90 -10.07
N LEU A 281 -12.72 -17.86 -10.25
CA LEU A 281 -13.40 -16.61 -10.60
C LEU A 281 -13.35 -15.56 -9.47
N ALA A 282 -13.40 -16.01 -8.21
CA ALA A 282 -13.27 -15.13 -7.04
C ALA A 282 -11.89 -14.48 -6.98
N ASP A 283 -10.82 -15.24 -7.24
CA ASP A 283 -9.46 -14.72 -7.32
C ASP A 283 -9.34 -13.59 -8.33
N ARG A 284 -10.06 -13.67 -9.47
CA ARG A 284 -10.06 -12.61 -10.49
C ARG A 284 -10.77 -11.34 -10.04
N VAL A 285 -11.87 -11.50 -9.31
CA VAL A 285 -12.58 -10.37 -8.71
C VAL A 285 -11.70 -9.71 -7.65
N ILE A 286 -10.97 -10.50 -6.87
CA ILE A 286 -9.98 -10.02 -5.92
C ILE A 286 -8.89 -9.24 -6.65
N GLU A 287 -8.22 -9.84 -7.65
CA GLU A 287 -7.18 -9.21 -8.49
C GLU A 287 -7.65 -7.87 -9.08
N ALA A 288 -8.85 -7.83 -9.66
CA ALA A 288 -9.43 -6.59 -10.19
C ALA A 288 -9.71 -5.55 -9.10
N SER A 289 -10.12 -5.97 -7.91
CA SER A 289 -10.30 -5.09 -6.75
C SER A 289 -8.96 -4.53 -6.24
N MET A 290 -7.88 -5.31 -6.31
CA MET A 290 -6.52 -4.84 -5.99
C MET A 290 -6.07 -3.80 -7.01
N TRP A 291 -6.23 -4.09 -8.31
CA TRP A 291 -5.88 -3.17 -9.39
C TRP A 291 -6.63 -1.83 -9.27
N ILE A 292 -7.93 -1.86 -8.94
CA ILE A 292 -8.71 -0.64 -8.65
C ILE A 292 -8.02 0.22 -7.57
N THR A 293 -7.42 -0.41 -6.56
CA THR A 293 -6.78 0.31 -5.47
C THR A 293 -5.39 0.85 -5.85
N SER A 294 -4.78 0.34 -6.92
CA SER A 294 -3.54 0.88 -7.49
C SER A 294 -3.76 2.07 -8.44
N GLU A 295 -5.01 2.36 -8.81
CA GLU A 295 -5.33 3.43 -9.75
C GLU A 295 -5.62 4.75 -8.99
N PRO A 296 -4.83 5.81 -9.20
CA PRO A 296 -4.93 7.05 -8.41
C PRO A 296 -6.29 7.75 -8.45
N ASP A 297 -7.08 7.57 -9.51
CA ASP A 297 -8.43 8.14 -9.64
C ASP A 297 -9.52 7.26 -9.01
N LEU A 298 -9.17 6.07 -8.50
CA LEU A 298 -10.08 5.08 -7.94
C LEU A 298 -9.73 4.59 -6.52
N GLU A 299 -8.49 4.81 -6.07
CA GLU A 299 -7.92 4.26 -4.81
C GLU A 299 -8.86 4.40 -3.61
N ASP A 300 -9.35 5.62 -3.36
CA ASP A 300 -10.19 5.97 -2.21
C ASP A 300 -11.68 5.67 -2.41
N LEU A 301 -12.09 5.15 -3.56
CA LEU A 301 -13.51 4.95 -3.85
C LEU A 301 -14.09 3.75 -3.08
N PRO A 302 -15.26 3.91 -2.44
CA PRO A 302 -16.01 2.78 -1.91
C PRO A 302 -16.28 1.75 -3.01
N LEU A 303 -15.94 0.49 -2.75
CA LEU A 303 -16.04 -0.60 -3.72
C LEU A 303 -17.34 -1.38 -3.51
N GLY A 304 -18.14 -1.48 -4.57
CA GLY A 304 -19.24 -2.43 -4.68
C GLY A 304 -18.95 -3.50 -5.72
N VAL A 305 -19.52 -4.69 -5.54
CA VAL A 305 -19.41 -5.78 -6.53
C VAL A 305 -20.80 -6.17 -7.02
N PHE A 306 -20.99 -6.14 -8.34
CA PHE A 306 -22.20 -6.60 -9.01
C PHE A 306 -21.93 -7.94 -9.70
N GLY A 307 -22.47 -9.02 -9.12
CA GLY A 307 -22.30 -10.37 -9.64
C GLY A 307 -23.56 -10.88 -10.34
N ALA A 308 -23.40 -11.56 -11.47
CA ALA A 308 -24.49 -12.17 -12.21
C ALA A 308 -24.30 -13.68 -12.35
N SER A 309 -25.36 -14.47 -12.12
CA SER A 309 -25.33 -15.94 -12.24
C SER A 309 -24.15 -16.55 -11.43
N THR A 310 -23.24 -17.32 -12.03
CA THR A 310 -22.03 -17.85 -11.36
C THR A 310 -21.09 -16.77 -10.83
N GLY A 311 -21.02 -15.61 -11.51
CA GLY A 311 -20.23 -14.46 -11.04
C GLY A 311 -20.74 -13.88 -9.72
N ALA A 312 -21.99 -14.14 -9.35
CA ALA A 312 -22.50 -13.77 -8.03
C ALA A 312 -21.88 -14.59 -6.88
N ALA A 313 -21.61 -15.89 -7.11
CA ALA A 313 -20.90 -16.70 -6.13
C ALA A 313 -19.46 -16.21 -5.98
N ALA A 314 -18.78 -15.93 -7.09
CA ALA A 314 -17.43 -15.38 -7.11
C ALA A 314 -17.35 -14.02 -6.38
N ALA A 315 -18.33 -13.14 -6.60
CA ALA A 315 -18.44 -11.85 -5.90
C ALA A 315 -18.57 -12.02 -4.38
N LEU A 316 -19.33 -13.02 -3.92
CA LEU A 316 -19.53 -13.28 -2.48
C LEU A 316 -18.28 -13.88 -1.84
N VAL A 317 -17.59 -14.80 -2.52
CA VAL A 317 -16.30 -15.33 -2.04
C VAL A 317 -15.27 -14.20 -1.97
N ALA A 318 -15.15 -13.38 -3.03
CA ALA A 318 -14.24 -12.24 -3.04
C ALA A 318 -14.57 -11.23 -1.93
N ALA A 319 -15.84 -10.94 -1.67
CA ALA A 319 -16.25 -10.04 -0.59
C ALA A 319 -15.97 -10.60 0.81
N ALA A 320 -15.99 -11.93 0.98
CA ALA A 320 -15.58 -12.58 2.23
C ALA A 320 -14.07 -12.49 2.45
N GLU A 321 -13.26 -12.68 1.40
CA GLU A 321 -11.80 -12.59 1.48
C GLU A 321 -11.28 -11.16 1.65
N LEU A 322 -11.88 -10.19 0.95
CA LEU A 322 -11.50 -8.77 0.99
C LEU A 322 -11.98 -8.02 2.25
N ARG A 323 -12.58 -8.72 3.22
CA ARG A 323 -12.96 -8.25 4.57
C ARG A 323 -13.13 -6.74 4.74
N GLY A 324 -14.35 -6.24 4.48
CA GLY A 324 -14.71 -4.85 4.75
C GLY A 324 -14.34 -3.85 3.64
N ARG A 325 -13.44 -4.20 2.70
CA ARG A 325 -13.15 -3.36 1.51
C ARG A 325 -14.35 -3.25 0.57
N VAL A 326 -15.07 -4.35 0.39
CA VAL A 326 -16.31 -4.41 -0.40
C VAL A 326 -17.46 -3.92 0.49
N GLY A 327 -17.89 -2.68 0.29
CA GLY A 327 -18.96 -2.06 1.08
C GLY A 327 -20.34 -2.63 0.74
N ALA A 328 -20.55 -3.09 -0.49
CA ALA A 328 -21.82 -3.66 -0.92
C ALA A 328 -21.67 -4.71 -2.03
N VAL A 329 -22.52 -5.74 -1.98
CA VAL A 329 -22.62 -6.79 -3.01
C VAL A 329 -24.05 -6.84 -3.54
N VAL A 330 -24.21 -6.94 -4.86
CA VAL A 330 -25.49 -7.24 -5.51
C VAL A 330 -25.36 -8.51 -6.34
N SER A 331 -26.18 -9.51 -6.03
CA SER A 331 -26.28 -10.80 -6.74
C SER A 331 -27.52 -10.80 -7.61
N ARG A 332 -27.38 -10.77 -8.94
CA ARG A 332 -28.50 -10.84 -9.90
C ARG A 332 -28.65 -12.25 -10.47
N GLY A 333 -29.78 -12.89 -10.19
CA GLY A 333 -30.10 -14.24 -10.66
C GLY A 333 -28.99 -15.24 -10.31
N GLY A 334 -28.33 -15.00 -9.17
CA GLY A 334 -27.08 -15.64 -8.81
C GLY A 334 -27.27 -17.01 -8.20
N ARG A 335 -26.15 -17.75 -8.11
CA ARG A 335 -26.02 -19.02 -7.38
C ARG A 335 -25.20 -18.85 -6.09
N PRO A 336 -25.65 -18.03 -5.13
CA PRO A 336 -24.89 -17.77 -3.90
C PRO A 336 -24.70 -19.01 -3.03
N ASP A 337 -25.50 -20.06 -3.28
CA ASP A 337 -25.35 -21.39 -2.68
C ASP A 337 -23.98 -22.03 -2.98
N LEU A 338 -23.34 -21.66 -4.09
CA LEU A 338 -21.99 -22.13 -4.41
C LEU A 338 -20.90 -21.49 -3.53
N ALA A 339 -21.24 -20.48 -2.73
CA ALA A 339 -20.34 -19.78 -1.82
C ALA A 339 -20.68 -20.02 -0.33
N MET A 340 -21.49 -21.05 -0.01
CA MET A 340 -22.10 -21.25 1.31
C MET A 340 -21.12 -21.20 2.50
N GLU A 341 -19.92 -21.74 2.35
CA GLU A 341 -18.90 -21.74 3.40
C GLU A 341 -18.32 -20.35 3.71
N PHE A 342 -18.38 -19.43 2.74
CA PHE A 342 -17.84 -18.08 2.83
C PHE A 342 -18.88 -17.04 3.28
N LEU A 343 -20.18 -17.31 3.08
CA LEU A 343 -21.27 -16.37 3.40
C LEU A 343 -21.23 -15.83 4.85
N PRO A 344 -20.88 -16.60 5.89
CA PRO A 344 -20.78 -16.06 7.25
C PRO A 344 -19.69 -15.00 7.45
N GLN A 345 -18.71 -14.93 6.53
CA GLN A 345 -17.56 -14.02 6.60
C GLN A 345 -17.77 -12.74 5.77
N VAL A 346 -18.81 -12.69 4.93
CA VAL A 346 -19.15 -11.50 4.13
C VAL A 346 -19.57 -10.36 5.06
N GLN A 347 -18.84 -9.25 5.02
CA GLN A 347 -19.13 -8.05 5.82
C GLN A 347 -19.94 -6.99 5.05
N GLY A 348 -19.72 -6.89 3.73
CA GLY A 348 -20.42 -5.93 2.87
C GLY A 348 -21.92 -6.18 2.78
N ALA A 349 -22.70 -5.10 2.76
CA ALA A 349 -24.16 -5.19 2.68
C ALA A 349 -24.58 -5.90 1.40
N THR A 350 -25.37 -6.97 1.51
CA THR A 350 -25.63 -7.90 0.38
C THR A 350 -27.10 -7.90 -0.04
N LEU A 351 -27.34 -7.57 -1.31
CA LEU A 351 -28.65 -7.69 -1.97
C LEU A 351 -28.67 -8.90 -2.91
N LEU A 352 -29.60 -9.81 -2.67
CA LEU A 352 -29.91 -10.93 -3.58
C LEU A 352 -31.14 -10.56 -4.41
N VAL A 353 -31.05 -10.58 -5.74
CA VAL A 353 -32.15 -10.26 -6.66
C VAL A 353 -32.45 -11.47 -7.53
N VAL A 354 -33.68 -11.98 -7.48
CA VAL A 354 -34.11 -13.20 -8.19
C VAL A 354 -35.40 -12.96 -8.98
N GLY A 355 -35.55 -13.65 -10.11
CA GLY A 355 -36.77 -13.57 -10.92
C GLY A 355 -37.90 -14.41 -10.32
N GLY A 356 -39.12 -13.88 -10.29
CA GLY A 356 -40.28 -14.54 -9.69
C GLY A 356 -40.72 -15.84 -10.37
N ARG A 357 -40.26 -16.11 -11.59
CA ARG A 357 -40.49 -17.39 -12.30
C ARG A 357 -39.38 -18.41 -12.03
N ASP A 358 -38.27 -18.03 -11.40
CA ASP A 358 -37.12 -18.88 -11.13
C ASP A 358 -37.22 -19.52 -9.74
N THR A 359 -38.20 -20.42 -9.57
CA THR A 359 -38.58 -20.97 -8.26
C THR A 359 -37.46 -21.75 -7.59
N GLU A 360 -36.57 -22.40 -8.36
CA GLU A 360 -35.43 -23.13 -7.82
C GLU A 360 -34.37 -22.17 -7.26
N VAL A 361 -33.97 -21.16 -8.04
CA VAL A 361 -32.97 -20.17 -7.61
C VAL A 361 -33.49 -19.31 -6.46
N ILE A 362 -34.80 -19.07 -6.36
CA ILE A 362 -35.42 -18.43 -5.19
C ILE A 362 -35.09 -19.20 -3.90
N GLU A 363 -35.28 -20.52 -3.87
CA GLU A 363 -35.02 -21.32 -2.67
C GLU A 363 -33.52 -21.35 -2.30
N LEU A 364 -32.64 -21.44 -3.31
CA LEU A 364 -31.19 -21.36 -3.09
C LEU A 364 -30.76 -20.00 -2.52
N ASN A 365 -31.34 -18.90 -3.02
CA ASN A 365 -31.05 -17.56 -2.50
C ASN A 365 -31.62 -17.36 -1.08
N LYS A 366 -32.74 -17.99 -0.71
CA LYS A 366 -33.24 -17.99 0.67
C LYS A 366 -32.29 -18.71 1.62
N GLN A 367 -31.70 -19.84 1.20
CA GLN A 367 -30.70 -20.56 1.99
C GLN A 367 -29.44 -19.71 2.20
N ALA A 368 -28.93 -19.09 1.14
CA ALA A 368 -27.79 -18.19 1.24
C ALA A 368 -28.09 -16.96 2.12
N LEU A 369 -29.30 -16.38 2.00
CA LEU A 369 -29.73 -15.28 2.85
C LEU A 369 -29.70 -15.67 4.34
N ALA A 370 -30.04 -16.91 4.69
CA ALA A 370 -29.97 -17.38 6.07
C ALA A 370 -28.52 -17.46 6.60
N ALA A 371 -27.55 -17.83 5.74
CA ALA A 371 -26.14 -17.99 6.11
C ALA A 371 -25.37 -16.66 6.24
N LEU A 372 -25.76 -15.61 5.50
CA LEU A 372 -25.14 -14.28 5.59
C LEU A 372 -25.28 -13.67 6.99
N ARG A 373 -24.23 -13.01 7.50
CA ARG A 373 -24.25 -12.32 8.82
C ARG A 373 -24.27 -10.79 8.73
N CYS A 374 -24.00 -10.23 7.55
CA CYS A 374 -24.06 -8.80 7.29
C CYS A 374 -25.50 -8.28 7.10
N GLU A 375 -25.63 -6.97 6.87
CA GLU A 375 -26.88 -6.40 6.37
C GLU A 375 -27.25 -7.04 5.03
N LYS A 376 -28.49 -7.52 4.92
CA LYS A 376 -28.89 -8.41 3.83
C LYS A 376 -30.34 -8.24 3.43
N LYS A 377 -30.63 -8.38 2.13
CA LYS A 377 -31.98 -8.31 1.59
C LYS A 377 -32.14 -9.26 0.40
N LEU A 378 -33.34 -9.86 0.28
CA LEU A 378 -33.76 -10.60 -0.91
C LEU A 378 -34.89 -9.84 -1.61
N ALA A 379 -34.71 -9.54 -2.90
CA ALA A 379 -35.71 -8.92 -3.76
C ALA A 379 -36.14 -9.93 -4.84
N ILE A 380 -37.45 -10.18 -4.95
CA ILE A 380 -38.02 -11.05 -5.96
C ILE A 380 -38.73 -10.18 -6.99
N VAL A 381 -38.31 -10.22 -8.26
CA VAL A 381 -38.89 -9.42 -9.35
C VAL A 381 -40.07 -10.18 -9.98
N PRO A 382 -41.32 -9.73 -9.80
CA PRO A 382 -42.49 -10.46 -10.28
C PRO A 382 -42.48 -10.65 -11.80
N GLY A 383 -42.82 -11.87 -12.26
CA GLY A 383 -42.94 -12.17 -13.69
C GLY A 383 -41.61 -12.29 -14.46
N ALA A 384 -40.47 -12.09 -13.81
CA ALA A 384 -39.15 -12.23 -14.43
C ALA A 384 -38.64 -13.67 -14.39
N GLY A 385 -38.00 -14.12 -15.48
CA GLY A 385 -37.22 -15.36 -15.56
C GLY A 385 -35.78 -15.19 -15.06
N HIS A 386 -34.95 -16.22 -15.27
CA HIS A 386 -33.56 -16.27 -14.76
C HIS A 386 -32.67 -15.11 -15.24
N LEU A 387 -32.87 -14.66 -16.48
CA LEU A 387 -32.07 -13.60 -17.12
C LEU A 387 -32.75 -12.22 -17.14
N PHE A 388 -33.95 -12.08 -16.59
CA PHE A 388 -34.72 -10.83 -16.57
C PHE A 388 -34.95 -10.25 -17.98
N GLU A 389 -35.33 -11.11 -18.94
CA GLU A 389 -35.53 -10.73 -20.35
C GLU A 389 -36.93 -10.16 -20.61
N GLU A 390 -37.86 -10.36 -19.68
CA GLU A 390 -39.20 -9.79 -19.75
C GLU A 390 -39.16 -8.25 -19.66
N SER A 391 -40.02 -7.60 -20.44
CA SER A 391 -40.05 -6.14 -20.56
C SER A 391 -40.14 -5.44 -19.19
N GLY A 392 -39.20 -4.51 -18.94
CA GLY A 392 -39.11 -3.73 -17.71
C GLY A 392 -38.52 -4.46 -16.50
N THR A 393 -38.30 -5.78 -16.56
CA THR A 393 -37.79 -6.53 -15.40
C THR A 393 -36.32 -6.25 -15.10
N LEU A 394 -35.49 -6.03 -16.13
CA LEU A 394 -34.10 -5.63 -15.93
C LEU A 394 -33.97 -4.23 -15.34
N ASP A 395 -34.87 -3.29 -15.70
CA ASP A 395 -34.89 -1.94 -15.11
C ASP A 395 -35.21 -2.00 -13.61
N VAL A 396 -36.16 -2.86 -13.20
CA VAL A 396 -36.44 -3.09 -11.77
C VAL A 396 -35.22 -3.63 -11.02
N VAL A 397 -34.43 -4.51 -11.64
CA VAL A 397 -33.16 -4.99 -11.03
C VAL A 397 -32.17 -3.84 -10.87
N ILE A 398 -32.05 -2.99 -11.89
CA ILE A 398 -31.15 -1.83 -11.88
C ILE A 398 -31.54 -0.86 -10.77
N ASP A 399 -32.82 -0.54 -10.63
CA ASP A 399 -33.31 0.35 -9.59
C ASP A 399 -32.99 -0.19 -8.19
N HIS A 400 -33.28 -1.47 -7.95
CA HIS A 400 -32.93 -2.12 -6.68
C HIS A 400 -31.43 -2.11 -6.39
N ALA A 401 -30.60 -2.37 -7.41
CA ALA A 401 -29.15 -2.39 -7.27
C ALA A 401 -28.57 -0.99 -7.05
N ALA A 402 -29.04 0.01 -7.79
CA ALA A 402 -28.62 1.40 -7.67
C ALA A 402 -28.98 1.97 -6.30
N ASP A 403 -30.19 1.69 -5.80
CA ASP A 403 -30.62 2.07 -4.44
C ASP A 403 -29.73 1.44 -3.37
N TRP A 404 -29.39 0.16 -3.53
CA TRP A 404 -28.51 -0.57 -2.61
C TRP A 404 -27.11 0.05 -2.58
N PHE A 405 -26.48 0.22 -3.73
CA PHE A 405 -25.17 0.86 -3.82
C PHE A 405 -25.20 2.30 -3.33
N ARG A 406 -26.26 3.07 -3.61
CA ARG A 406 -26.40 4.46 -3.14
C ARG A 406 -26.45 4.55 -1.62
N THR A 407 -27.07 3.56 -0.99
CA THR A 407 -27.24 3.51 0.47
C THR A 407 -25.93 3.10 1.17
N HIS A 408 -25.23 2.09 0.63
CA HIS A 408 -24.13 1.41 1.31
C HIS A 408 -22.72 1.82 0.83
N LEU A 409 -22.56 2.37 -0.38
CA LEU A 409 -21.31 2.96 -0.84
C LEU A 409 -21.27 4.43 -0.45
N ARG A 410 -20.98 4.71 0.82
CA ARG A 410 -20.72 6.06 1.32
C ARG A 410 -19.21 6.22 1.47
N ALA A 411 -18.66 7.31 0.95
CA ALA A 411 -17.32 7.74 1.34
C ALA A 411 -17.35 7.98 2.85
N THR A 412 -16.62 7.17 3.62
CA THR A 412 -16.37 7.48 5.03
C THR A 412 -15.56 8.78 5.02
N PRO A 413 -16.08 9.90 5.55
CA PRO A 413 -15.22 11.04 5.79
C PRO A 413 -14.12 10.56 6.73
N LEU A 414 -12.86 10.77 6.37
CA LEU A 414 -11.78 10.77 7.34
C LEU A 414 -12.16 11.77 8.44
N GLU A 415 -12.73 11.28 9.54
CA GLU A 415 -12.77 12.03 10.78
C GLU A 415 -11.33 12.12 11.27
N ILE A 416 -10.60 13.10 10.74
CA ILE A 416 -9.46 13.66 11.44
C ILE A 416 -10.09 14.28 12.69
N PRO A 417 -9.80 13.77 13.91
CA PRO A 417 -10.29 14.42 15.11
C PRO A 417 -9.82 15.86 15.05
N ALA A 418 -10.74 16.82 15.18
CA ALA A 418 -10.36 18.21 15.35
C ALA A 418 -9.31 18.27 16.47
N PRO A 419 -8.24 19.09 16.34
CA PRO A 419 -7.20 19.16 17.35
C PRO A 419 -7.86 19.46 18.69
N VAL A 420 -7.88 18.46 19.57
CA VAL A 420 -8.40 18.60 20.92
C VAL A 420 -7.54 19.65 21.61
N ALA A 421 -8.20 20.62 22.24
CA ALA A 421 -7.54 21.68 22.97
C ALA A 421 -6.48 21.09 23.91
N LYS A 422 -5.28 21.67 23.92
CA LYS A 422 -4.18 21.31 24.83
C LYS A 422 -4.72 21.25 26.27
N PRO A 423 -4.71 20.09 26.95
CA PRO A 423 -4.85 20.11 28.40
C PRO A 423 -3.63 20.83 28.99
N GLU A 424 -3.86 21.66 30.00
CA GLU A 424 -2.77 22.26 30.76
C GLU A 424 -1.91 21.14 31.39
N PRO A 425 -0.57 21.21 31.29
CA PRO A 425 0.32 20.08 31.55
C PRO A 425 0.34 19.61 33.02
N GLU A 426 -0.04 20.44 33.99
CA GLU A 426 0.11 20.09 35.42
C GLU A 426 -1.05 19.26 35.99
N THR A 427 -2.27 19.34 35.45
CA THR A 427 -3.44 18.65 36.01
C THR A 427 -3.66 17.23 35.47
N ALA A 428 -3.10 16.89 34.31
CA ALA A 428 -3.27 15.57 33.66
C ALA A 428 -2.20 14.53 34.05
N VAL A 429 -1.05 14.96 34.56
CA VAL A 429 0.10 14.07 34.87
C VAL A 429 -0.12 13.25 36.15
N SER A 430 -0.79 13.82 37.15
CA SER A 430 -0.97 13.14 38.45
C SER A 430 -1.71 11.80 38.34
N PRO A 431 -2.84 11.67 37.61
CA PRO A 431 -3.49 10.37 37.39
C PRO A 431 -2.61 9.37 36.61
N LEU A 432 -1.86 9.85 35.61
CA LEU A 432 -0.96 9.01 34.79
C LEU A 432 0.19 8.45 35.64
N ARG A 433 0.81 9.28 36.47
CA ARG A 433 1.89 8.88 37.39
C ARG A 433 1.39 7.95 38.49
N ALA A 434 0.19 8.19 39.03
CA ALA A 434 -0.39 7.32 40.05
C ALA A 434 -0.71 5.91 39.54
N ALA A 435 -1.04 5.78 38.25
CA ALA A 435 -1.29 4.48 37.60
C ALA A 435 -0.02 3.76 37.13
N ALA A 436 1.12 4.46 37.05
CA ALA A 436 2.40 3.91 36.61
C ALA A 436 3.04 3.06 37.73
N GLU A 437 3.26 1.77 37.46
CA GLU A 437 4.02 0.87 38.32
C GLU A 437 5.52 1.00 37.98
N PRO A 438 6.36 1.60 38.86
CA PRO A 438 7.78 1.76 38.56
C PRO A 438 8.46 0.39 38.43
N LEU A 439 9.25 0.22 37.38
CA LEU A 439 10.00 -1.02 37.16
C LEU A 439 11.44 -0.87 37.68
N PRO A 440 12.02 -1.89 38.33
CA PRO A 440 13.44 -1.88 38.67
C PRO A 440 14.30 -2.06 37.41
N ALA A 441 15.62 -2.10 37.56
CA ALA A 441 16.53 -2.37 36.44
C ALA A 441 16.22 -3.74 35.79
N ILE A 442 16.44 -3.88 34.48
CA ILE A 442 16.04 -5.08 33.71
C ILE A 442 16.71 -6.37 34.25
N ASP A 443 17.89 -6.25 34.82
CA ASP A 443 18.65 -7.35 35.44
C ASP A 443 18.23 -7.67 36.87
N ASP A 444 17.39 -6.83 37.50
CA ASP A 444 16.74 -7.12 38.77
C ASP A 444 15.61 -8.15 38.55
N PRO A 445 15.53 -9.24 39.32
CA PRO A 445 14.44 -10.21 39.22
C PRO A 445 13.04 -9.59 39.31
N GLY A 446 12.89 -8.52 40.11
CA GLY A 446 11.65 -7.79 40.28
C GLY A 446 11.11 -7.16 38.99
N PHE A 447 11.97 -6.94 37.98
CA PHE A 447 11.53 -6.45 36.67
C PHE A 447 10.63 -7.48 35.99
N ALA A 448 11.08 -8.73 35.94
CA ALA A 448 10.35 -9.78 35.24
C ALA A 448 9.17 -10.30 36.09
N GLU A 449 9.28 -10.30 37.43
CA GLU A 449 8.19 -10.65 38.36
C GLU A 449 6.93 -9.79 38.15
N ALA A 450 7.08 -8.51 37.76
CA ALA A 450 5.95 -7.64 37.44
C ALA A 450 5.01 -8.21 36.36
N PHE A 451 5.53 -9.09 35.50
CA PHE A 451 4.82 -9.72 34.38
C PHE A 451 4.21 -11.08 34.71
N ASP A 452 4.34 -11.58 35.95
CA ASP A 452 3.73 -12.85 36.39
C ASP A 452 2.21 -12.87 36.18
N ARG A 453 1.57 -11.71 36.21
CA ARG A 453 0.13 -11.53 35.95
C ARG A 453 -0.32 -11.98 34.55
N PHE A 454 0.61 -12.05 33.59
CA PHE A 454 0.34 -12.55 32.23
C PHE A 454 0.68 -14.04 32.08
N GLY A 455 1.23 -14.67 33.12
CA GLY A 455 1.65 -16.07 33.10
C GLY A 455 0.53 -17.09 32.89
N SER A 456 -0.72 -16.74 33.22
CA SER A 456 -1.88 -17.60 32.97
C SER A 456 -2.33 -17.61 31.51
N LYS A 457 -1.86 -16.65 30.69
CA LYS A 457 -2.27 -16.49 29.29
C LYS A 457 -1.71 -17.63 28.44
N ARG A 458 -2.42 -17.96 27.34
CA ARG A 458 -1.96 -18.94 26.36
C ARG A 458 -0.94 -18.35 25.41
N VAL A 459 -1.17 -17.11 24.99
CA VAL A 459 -0.28 -16.37 24.08
C VAL A 459 0.04 -15.01 24.68
N VAL A 460 1.34 -14.70 24.82
CA VAL A 460 1.80 -13.38 25.25
C VAL A 460 2.58 -12.74 24.11
N LEU A 461 2.05 -11.67 23.54
CA LEU A 461 2.68 -10.92 22.47
C LEU A 461 3.42 -9.72 23.08
N LEU A 462 4.74 -9.69 22.88
CA LEU A 462 5.65 -8.65 23.37
C LEU A 462 6.10 -7.79 22.19
N GLY A 463 5.69 -6.54 22.22
CA GLY A 463 5.97 -5.53 21.22
C GLY A 463 7.33 -4.88 21.35
N GLU A 464 7.64 -4.02 20.39
CA GLU A 464 8.67 -3.00 20.50
C GLU A 464 8.30 -1.80 19.63
N ALA A 465 8.50 -0.57 20.12
CA ALA A 465 8.35 0.64 19.32
C ALA A 465 9.50 0.83 18.33
N SER A 466 10.57 0.03 18.44
CA SER A 466 11.62 -0.02 17.44
C SER A 466 12.44 -1.30 17.43
N HIS A 467 12.81 -1.80 16.25
CA HIS A 467 13.66 -2.99 16.10
C HIS A 467 15.11 -2.80 16.55
N GLY A 468 15.56 -1.56 16.71
CA GLY A 468 16.97 -1.22 16.91
C GLY A 468 17.40 -0.93 18.34
N THR A 469 16.61 -1.30 19.35
CA THR A 469 16.79 -0.79 20.72
C THR A 469 17.17 -1.89 21.71
N SER A 470 18.30 -1.70 22.40
CA SER A 470 18.88 -2.67 23.35
C SER A 470 17.93 -3.00 24.50
N GLU A 471 17.30 -1.99 25.12
CA GLU A 471 16.42 -2.17 26.26
C GLU A 471 15.19 -3.03 25.93
N PHE A 472 14.63 -2.90 24.72
CA PHE A 472 13.48 -3.70 24.29
C PHE A 472 13.86 -5.18 24.15
N TYR A 473 15.02 -5.50 23.55
CA TYR A 473 15.50 -6.89 23.49
C TYR A 473 15.76 -7.47 24.89
N ARG A 474 16.45 -6.71 25.76
CA ARG A 474 16.77 -7.16 27.11
C ARG A 474 15.52 -7.37 27.97
N ALA A 475 14.54 -6.46 27.87
CA ALA A 475 13.29 -6.56 28.58
C ALA A 475 12.44 -7.74 28.09
N ARG A 476 12.27 -7.89 26.77
CA ARG A 476 11.57 -9.06 26.19
C ARG A 476 12.24 -10.37 26.60
N ALA A 477 13.58 -10.42 26.61
CA ALA A 477 14.33 -11.58 27.08
C ALA A 477 14.08 -11.89 28.56
N ALA A 478 14.10 -10.89 29.44
CA ALA A 478 13.85 -11.05 30.87
C ALA A 478 12.42 -11.57 31.15
N ILE A 479 11.42 -10.96 30.50
CA ILE A 479 10.01 -11.37 30.61
C ILE A 479 9.83 -12.79 30.10
N THR A 480 10.37 -13.09 28.91
CA THR A 480 10.22 -14.42 28.29
C THR A 480 10.90 -15.50 29.11
N ARG A 481 12.07 -15.21 29.68
CA ARG A 481 12.75 -16.11 30.63
C ARG A 481 11.87 -16.43 31.82
N ARG A 482 11.27 -15.43 32.46
CA ARG A 482 10.36 -15.61 33.61
C ARG A 482 9.14 -16.45 33.23
N LEU A 483 8.53 -16.17 32.07
CA LEU A 483 7.39 -16.94 31.56
C LEU A 483 7.74 -18.41 31.28
N ILE A 484 8.94 -18.68 30.79
CA ILE A 484 9.45 -20.05 30.58
C ILE A 484 9.72 -20.75 31.92
N GLU A 485 10.47 -20.11 32.81
CA GLU A 485 10.95 -20.73 34.06
C GLU A 485 9.82 -20.97 35.07
N ASP A 486 8.84 -20.05 35.15
CA ASP A 486 7.83 -20.05 36.22
C ASP A 486 6.38 -20.29 35.74
N HIS A 487 6.07 -20.07 34.45
CA HIS A 487 4.68 -20.08 33.94
C HIS A 487 4.39 -21.10 32.83
N GLY A 488 5.36 -21.96 32.52
CA GLY A 488 5.20 -23.10 31.62
C GLY A 488 5.16 -22.74 30.13
N PHE A 489 5.71 -21.59 29.75
CA PHE A 489 5.86 -21.26 28.33
C PHE A 489 6.97 -22.10 27.71
N SER A 490 6.70 -22.70 26.55
CA SER A 490 7.63 -23.62 25.87
C SER A 490 7.81 -23.30 24.39
N ILE A 491 7.21 -22.21 23.91
CA ILE A 491 7.29 -21.76 22.51
C ILE A 491 7.71 -20.30 22.52
N VAL A 492 8.75 -19.97 21.77
CA VAL A 492 9.13 -18.61 21.44
C VAL A 492 8.99 -18.45 19.93
N ALA A 493 8.07 -17.59 19.51
CA ALA A 493 7.84 -17.28 18.11
C ALA A 493 8.25 -15.83 17.83
N VAL A 494 8.94 -15.58 16.72
CA VAL A 494 9.48 -14.24 16.42
C VAL A 494 9.11 -13.77 15.01
N GLU A 495 9.03 -12.46 14.82
CA GLU A 495 8.95 -11.78 13.52
C GLU A 495 10.27 -11.95 12.75
N ALA A 496 10.53 -13.18 12.34
CA ALA A 496 11.67 -13.56 11.54
C ALA A 496 11.30 -14.71 10.60
N ASP A 497 12.10 -14.88 9.55
CA ASP A 497 11.91 -15.93 8.57
C ASP A 497 11.99 -17.32 9.21
N TRP A 498 11.06 -18.20 8.81
CA TRP A 498 11.00 -19.59 9.27
C TRP A 498 12.36 -20.33 9.20
N PRO A 499 13.05 -20.41 8.04
CA PRO A 499 14.31 -21.17 7.94
C PRO A 499 15.45 -20.59 8.81
N ASP A 500 15.54 -19.27 8.93
CA ASP A 500 16.56 -18.62 9.75
C ASP A 500 16.33 -18.90 11.25
N ALA A 501 15.07 -18.83 11.70
CA ALA A 501 14.67 -19.19 13.05
C ALA A 501 14.83 -20.70 13.33
N ALA A 502 14.60 -21.57 12.34
CA ALA A 502 14.83 -23.01 12.47
C ALA A 502 16.31 -23.31 12.76
N SER A 503 17.25 -22.55 12.18
CA SER A 503 18.68 -22.67 12.54
C SER A 503 18.96 -22.36 14.01
N VAL A 504 18.27 -21.36 14.58
CA VAL A 504 18.35 -21.05 16.03
C VAL A 504 17.76 -22.20 16.83
N ASP A 505 16.59 -22.69 16.44
CA ASP A 505 15.91 -23.81 17.10
C ASP A 505 16.77 -25.08 17.16
N HIS A 506 17.35 -25.48 16.03
CA HIS A 506 18.29 -26.59 15.96
C HIS A 506 19.46 -26.42 16.93
N HIS A 507 20.00 -25.21 17.04
CA HIS A 507 21.10 -24.90 17.95
C HIS A 507 20.69 -24.99 19.43
N ILE A 508 19.52 -24.45 19.81
CA ILE A 508 19.08 -24.41 21.22
C ILE A 508 18.50 -25.75 21.68
N ARG A 509 17.87 -26.53 20.79
CA ARG A 509 17.33 -27.86 21.07
C ARG A 509 18.34 -28.98 20.82
N GLN A 510 19.53 -28.66 20.31
CA GLN A 510 20.62 -29.60 20.00
C GLN A 510 20.17 -30.73 19.04
N LYS A 511 19.38 -30.39 18.03
CA LYS A 511 18.95 -31.34 17.00
C LYS A 511 20.10 -31.63 16.03
N PRO A 512 20.19 -32.83 15.43
CA PRO A 512 21.12 -33.09 14.33
C PRO A 512 20.80 -32.15 13.16
N TYR A 513 21.78 -31.43 12.64
CA TYR A 513 21.56 -30.44 11.59
C TYR A 513 22.75 -30.38 10.62
N GLU A 514 22.45 -30.37 9.31
CA GLU A 514 23.41 -29.99 8.27
C GLU A 514 23.40 -28.47 8.14
N ALA A 515 24.58 -27.84 8.12
CA ALA A 515 24.65 -26.38 8.05
C ALA A 515 23.95 -25.85 6.79
N MET A 516 23.05 -24.87 6.96
CA MET A 516 22.48 -24.11 5.86
C MET A 516 23.59 -23.59 4.93
N GLN A 517 23.32 -23.59 3.62
CA GLN A 517 24.25 -23.02 2.64
C GLN A 517 24.50 -21.53 2.89
N ASP A 518 23.48 -20.81 3.37
CA ASP A 518 23.55 -19.39 3.68
C ASP A 518 23.55 -19.12 5.19
N THR A 519 24.20 -18.02 5.57
CA THR A 519 24.30 -17.63 6.97
C THR A 519 22.94 -17.10 7.47
N PRO A 520 22.37 -17.63 8.57
CA PRO A 520 21.10 -17.13 9.10
C PRO A 520 21.16 -15.64 9.45
N PHE A 521 20.06 -14.94 9.16
CA PHE A 521 19.87 -13.51 9.37
C PHE A 521 20.91 -12.62 8.67
N ALA A 522 21.48 -13.09 7.55
CA ALA A 522 22.44 -12.32 6.76
C ALA A 522 21.81 -11.38 5.72
N ARG A 523 20.48 -11.41 5.58
CA ARG A 523 19.70 -10.47 4.76
C ARG A 523 19.45 -9.16 5.50
N PHE A 524 19.14 -8.09 4.78
CA PHE A 524 18.76 -6.83 5.41
C PHE A 524 17.46 -6.97 6.23
N PRO A 525 17.39 -6.37 7.44
CA PRO A 525 18.49 -5.78 8.19
C PRO A 525 19.39 -6.86 8.84
N THR A 526 20.70 -6.78 8.59
CA THR A 526 21.67 -7.79 9.05
C THR A 526 21.93 -7.80 10.56
N TRP A 527 21.30 -6.91 11.32
CA TRP A 527 21.57 -6.63 12.73
C TRP A 527 20.37 -6.88 13.65
N MET A 528 19.15 -6.97 13.11
CA MET A 528 17.91 -7.10 13.89
C MET A 528 17.88 -8.38 14.73
N TRP A 529 18.31 -9.51 14.17
CA TRP A 529 18.43 -10.78 14.90
C TRP A 529 19.89 -11.21 15.10
N ARG A 530 20.87 -10.44 14.60
CA ARG A 530 22.31 -10.68 14.81
C ARG A 530 22.92 -9.59 15.68
N ASN A 531 22.56 -9.61 16.95
CA ASN A 531 23.07 -8.68 17.94
C ASN A 531 23.43 -9.39 19.25
N GLU A 532 24.18 -8.71 20.10
CA GLU A 532 24.65 -9.24 21.38
C GLU A 532 23.49 -9.59 22.33
N GLU A 533 22.44 -8.77 22.35
CA GLU A 533 21.27 -8.94 23.22
C GLU A 533 20.51 -10.23 22.89
N PHE A 534 20.21 -10.47 21.61
CA PHE A 534 19.56 -11.69 21.16
C PHE A 534 20.48 -12.91 21.29
N ALA A 535 21.79 -12.77 21.03
CA ALA A 535 22.75 -13.84 21.25
C ALA A 535 22.87 -14.24 22.74
N ALA A 536 22.69 -13.30 23.67
CA ALA A 536 22.60 -13.62 25.10
C ALA A 536 21.33 -14.44 25.41
N PHE A 537 20.20 -14.09 24.82
CA PHE A 537 18.94 -14.81 25.01
C PHE A 537 18.98 -16.24 24.43
N THR A 538 19.51 -16.43 23.22
CA THR A 538 19.64 -17.79 22.63
C THR A 538 20.60 -18.68 23.43
N ARG A 539 21.67 -18.11 24.00
CA ARG A 539 22.54 -18.84 24.95
C ARG A 539 21.78 -19.31 26.19
N PHE A 540 20.92 -18.45 26.75
CA PHE A 540 20.05 -18.82 27.86
C PHE A 540 19.12 -19.99 27.46
N LEU A 541 18.42 -19.89 26.33
CA LEU A 541 17.51 -20.95 25.86
C LEU A 541 18.23 -22.29 25.71
N LYS A 542 19.42 -22.28 25.11
CA LYS A 542 20.25 -23.49 24.98
C LYS A 542 20.62 -24.07 26.35
N GLN A 543 21.04 -23.23 27.30
CA GLN A 543 21.38 -23.69 28.64
C GLN A 543 20.16 -24.25 29.38
N HIS A 544 19.01 -23.60 29.24
CA HIS A 544 17.74 -24.07 29.79
C HIS A 544 17.34 -25.44 29.19
N ASN A 545 17.47 -25.61 27.88
CA ASN A 545 17.11 -26.85 27.19
C ASN A 545 18.07 -28.02 27.44
N HIS A 546 19.35 -27.75 27.72
CA HIS A 546 20.41 -28.76 27.77
C HIS A 546 20.08 -29.97 28.66
N ALA A 547 19.48 -29.74 29.83
CA ALA A 547 19.18 -30.79 30.81
C ALA A 547 17.76 -31.37 30.70
N ARG A 548 16.95 -30.91 29.74
CA ARG A 548 15.53 -31.26 29.63
C ARG A 548 15.27 -32.34 28.56
N PRO A 549 14.26 -33.21 28.77
CA PRO A 549 13.70 -34.07 27.72
C PRO A 549 13.27 -33.28 26.48
N MET A 550 13.33 -33.88 25.28
CA MET A 550 13.07 -33.17 24.02
C MET A 550 11.68 -32.53 23.92
N ASP A 551 10.67 -33.14 24.51
CA ASP A 551 9.27 -32.70 24.57
C ASP A 551 9.01 -31.59 25.61
N GLU A 552 9.95 -31.38 26.52
CA GLU A 552 9.97 -30.29 27.51
C GLU A 552 10.89 -29.13 27.11
N ARG A 553 11.68 -29.28 26.03
CA ARG A 553 12.55 -28.21 25.55
C ARG A 553 11.73 -27.08 24.93
N VAL A 554 12.15 -25.85 25.22
CA VAL A 554 11.62 -24.65 24.57
C VAL A 554 11.97 -24.72 23.09
N ALA A 555 10.95 -24.57 22.25
CA ALA A 555 11.09 -24.49 20.80
C ALA A 555 11.09 -23.03 20.33
N PHE A 556 11.82 -22.77 19.26
CA PHE A 556 11.96 -21.45 18.65
C PHE A 556 11.44 -21.48 17.21
N TYR A 557 10.63 -20.50 16.82
CA TYR A 557 10.00 -20.47 15.50
C TYR A 557 10.02 -19.07 14.90
N GLY A 558 10.17 -19.01 13.58
CA GLY A 558 9.92 -17.80 12.80
C GLY A 558 8.45 -17.76 12.39
N LEU A 559 7.89 -16.57 12.23
CA LEU A 559 6.51 -16.39 11.76
C LEU A 559 6.45 -15.79 10.35
N ASP A 560 7.55 -15.21 9.86
CA ASP A 560 7.58 -14.37 8.68
C ASP A 560 7.90 -15.15 7.39
N LEU A 561 7.73 -14.50 6.23
CA LEU A 561 7.64 -15.15 4.91
C LEU A 561 8.65 -14.68 3.84
N TYR A 562 9.73 -13.98 4.20
CA TYR A 562 10.63 -13.38 3.21
C TYR A 562 11.63 -14.37 2.59
N ASN A 563 12.12 -15.37 3.34
CA ASN A 563 13.16 -16.29 2.86
C ASN A 563 12.62 -17.49 2.06
N MET A 564 12.09 -17.21 0.86
CA MET A 564 11.53 -18.23 -0.05
C MET A 564 12.57 -19.27 -0.51
N ASN A 565 13.83 -18.86 -0.75
CA ASN A 565 14.88 -19.76 -1.26
C ASN A 565 15.28 -20.82 -0.26
N ALA A 566 15.60 -20.40 0.97
CA ALA A 566 15.95 -21.35 2.02
C ALA A 566 14.76 -22.29 2.27
N SER A 567 13.53 -21.79 2.21
CA SER A 567 12.33 -22.62 2.33
C SER A 567 12.23 -23.68 1.23
N ILE A 568 12.52 -23.34 -0.04
CA ILE A 568 12.59 -24.32 -1.14
C ILE A 568 13.69 -25.35 -0.89
N ALA A 569 14.87 -24.91 -0.47
CA ALA A 569 16.00 -25.80 -0.20
C ALA A 569 15.66 -26.82 0.91
N GLU A 570 15.03 -26.39 2.00
CA GLU A 570 14.59 -27.27 3.10
C GLU A 570 13.55 -28.30 2.64
N ILE A 571 12.57 -27.91 1.81
CA ILE A 571 11.58 -28.85 1.24
C ILE A 571 12.29 -29.92 0.40
N LEU A 572 13.22 -29.51 -0.46
CA LEU A 572 13.95 -30.42 -1.34
C LEU A 572 14.84 -31.37 -0.54
N ALA A 573 15.57 -30.87 0.45
CA ALA A 573 16.42 -31.67 1.33
C ALA A 573 15.61 -32.73 2.11
N TYR A 574 14.44 -32.36 2.62
CA TYR A 574 13.54 -33.31 3.27
C TYR A 574 13.06 -34.39 2.30
N LEU A 575 12.54 -33.97 1.12
CA LEU A 575 12.03 -34.90 0.12
C LEU A 575 13.10 -35.85 -0.43
N ASP A 576 14.33 -35.38 -0.67
CA ASP A 576 15.43 -36.24 -1.12
C ASP A 576 15.67 -37.41 -0.15
N ARG A 577 15.46 -37.18 1.15
CA ARG A 577 15.64 -38.20 2.18
C ARG A 577 14.44 -39.14 2.31
N VAL A 578 13.21 -38.65 2.16
CA VAL A 578 11.99 -39.43 2.46
C VAL A 578 11.22 -39.95 1.24
N ASP A 579 11.35 -39.30 0.09
CA ASP A 579 10.74 -39.66 -1.19
C ASP A 579 11.46 -38.95 -2.38
N GLU A 580 12.48 -39.64 -2.91
CA GLU A 580 13.28 -39.18 -4.05
C GLU A 580 12.44 -38.88 -5.32
N GLN A 581 11.33 -39.61 -5.53
CA GLN A 581 10.45 -39.36 -6.69
C GLN A 581 9.67 -38.05 -6.51
N ALA A 582 9.15 -37.78 -5.31
CA ALA A 582 8.54 -36.50 -5.01
C ALA A 582 9.56 -35.35 -5.06
N ALA A 583 10.81 -35.58 -4.64
CA ALA A 583 11.88 -34.59 -4.75
C ALA A 583 12.15 -34.20 -6.21
N ALA A 584 12.19 -35.16 -7.15
CA ALA A 584 12.35 -34.89 -8.57
C ALA A 584 11.18 -34.06 -9.14
N VAL A 585 9.95 -34.35 -8.74
CA VAL A 585 8.76 -33.58 -9.13
C VAL A 585 8.81 -32.15 -8.54
N ALA A 586 9.18 -32.01 -7.27
CA ALA A 586 9.30 -30.72 -6.60
C ALA A 586 10.36 -29.83 -7.28
N ARG A 587 11.54 -30.38 -7.63
CA ARG A 587 12.57 -29.67 -8.41
C ARG A 587 12.02 -29.17 -9.75
N SER A 588 11.28 -30.02 -10.47
CA SER A 588 10.66 -29.63 -11.75
C SER A 588 9.63 -28.51 -11.60
N ARG A 589 8.89 -28.48 -10.49
CA ARG A 589 7.84 -27.47 -10.23
C ARG A 589 8.40 -26.16 -9.70
N PHE A 590 9.46 -26.21 -8.88
CA PHE A 590 10.18 -25.02 -8.45
C PHE A 590 11.10 -24.42 -9.53
N ALA A 591 11.37 -25.15 -10.63
CA ALA A 591 12.22 -24.68 -11.72
C ALA A 591 11.77 -23.33 -12.32
N CYS A 592 10.48 -23.01 -12.28
CA CYS A 592 9.99 -21.71 -12.77
C CYS A 592 10.26 -20.54 -11.82
N LEU A 593 10.51 -20.82 -10.52
CA LEU A 593 10.95 -19.84 -9.52
C LEU A 593 12.48 -19.70 -9.47
N ALA A 594 13.23 -20.69 -9.97
CA ALA A 594 14.69 -20.71 -9.91
C ALA A 594 15.38 -19.44 -10.47
N PRO A 595 14.93 -18.83 -11.60
CA PRO A 595 15.54 -17.60 -12.11
C PRO A 595 15.32 -16.37 -11.20
N TRP A 596 14.34 -16.45 -10.31
CA TRP A 596 13.90 -15.37 -9.43
C TRP A 596 14.16 -15.66 -7.96
N SER A 597 14.89 -16.74 -7.69
CA SER A 597 15.26 -17.16 -6.35
C SER A 597 16.03 -16.05 -5.66
N SER A 598 17.09 -15.53 -6.27
CA SER A 598 17.77 -14.34 -5.76
C SER A 598 16.81 -13.16 -5.71
N ASP A 599 16.09 -12.92 -6.84
CA ASP A 599 15.09 -11.92 -7.36
C ASP A 599 13.61 -11.75 -6.93
N PRO A 600 13.08 -11.99 -5.70
CA PRO A 600 11.63 -12.01 -5.49
C PRO A 600 10.88 -10.74 -5.95
N ALA A 601 11.55 -9.58 -5.95
CA ALA A 601 10.94 -8.35 -6.45
C ALA A 601 10.82 -8.38 -7.99
N ALA A 602 11.81 -8.88 -8.70
CA ALA A 602 11.76 -9.11 -10.14
C ALA A 602 10.75 -10.20 -10.51
N TYR A 603 10.52 -11.19 -9.65
CA TYR A 603 9.39 -12.12 -9.82
C TYR A 603 8.07 -11.35 -9.85
N GLY A 604 7.82 -10.50 -8.85
CA GLY A 604 6.60 -9.71 -8.79
C GLY A 604 6.45 -8.77 -9.99
N ARG A 605 7.52 -8.09 -10.45
CA ARG A 605 7.51 -7.27 -11.69
C ARG A 605 7.26 -8.11 -12.94
N ALA A 606 7.90 -9.27 -13.06
CA ALA A 606 7.74 -10.18 -14.19
C ALA A 606 6.31 -10.73 -14.24
N ALA A 607 5.72 -11.03 -13.08
CA ALA A 607 4.33 -11.44 -12.96
C ALA A 607 3.34 -10.37 -13.46
N LEU A 608 3.72 -9.09 -13.54
CA LEU A 608 2.90 -8.03 -14.15
C LEU A 608 2.89 -8.07 -15.69
N THR A 609 3.80 -8.84 -16.32
CA THR A 609 3.93 -8.85 -17.78
C THR A 609 3.00 -9.88 -18.42
N PRO A 610 2.22 -9.52 -19.45
CA PRO A 610 1.21 -10.41 -20.05
C PRO A 610 1.74 -11.72 -20.65
N GLN A 611 3.06 -11.82 -20.87
CA GLN A 611 3.72 -13.00 -21.44
C GLN A 611 4.26 -13.96 -20.37
N PHE A 612 4.13 -13.64 -19.09
CA PHE A 612 4.69 -14.43 -18.00
C PHE A 612 3.81 -15.63 -17.63
N THR A 613 4.41 -16.82 -17.48
CA THR A 613 3.70 -18.02 -17.02
C THR A 613 3.74 -18.09 -15.49
N VAL A 614 2.58 -18.07 -14.84
CA VAL A 614 2.47 -18.04 -13.37
C VAL A 614 2.88 -19.38 -12.75
N CYS A 615 3.70 -19.34 -11.70
CA CYS A 615 4.18 -20.53 -10.97
C CYS A 615 3.21 -21.05 -9.90
N GLU A 616 2.25 -20.23 -9.48
CA GLU A 616 1.29 -20.47 -8.39
C GLU A 616 0.71 -21.88 -8.36
N LYS A 617 0.17 -22.37 -9.49
CA LYS A 617 -0.41 -23.72 -9.57
C LYS A 617 0.64 -24.81 -9.28
N ALA A 618 1.85 -24.67 -9.83
CA ALA A 618 2.91 -25.64 -9.61
C ALA A 618 3.42 -25.62 -8.16
N VAL A 619 3.57 -24.44 -7.57
CA VAL A 619 4.01 -24.24 -6.17
C VAL A 619 2.97 -24.77 -5.18
N THR A 620 1.71 -24.38 -5.34
CA THR A 620 0.61 -24.82 -4.48
C THR A 620 0.41 -26.33 -4.56
N GLN A 621 0.63 -26.94 -5.73
CA GLN A 621 0.50 -28.39 -5.88
C GLN A 621 1.55 -29.17 -5.06
N ILE A 622 2.73 -28.60 -4.78
CA ILE A 622 3.73 -29.23 -3.90
C ILE A 622 3.20 -29.32 -2.47
N LEU A 623 2.63 -28.23 -1.95
CA LEU A 623 1.98 -28.22 -0.63
C LEU A 623 0.84 -29.23 -0.57
N ILE A 624 -0.01 -29.29 -1.60
CA ILE A 624 -1.11 -30.26 -1.68
C ILE A 624 -0.58 -31.69 -1.65
N ASP A 625 0.48 -31.99 -2.40
CA ASP A 625 1.04 -33.34 -2.48
C ASP A 625 1.70 -33.77 -1.16
N LEU A 626 2.38 -32.86 -0.45
CA LEU A 626 2.89 -33.09 0.91
C LEU A 626 1.74 -33.39 1.90
N LEU A 627 0.68 -32.59 1.87
CA LEU A 627 -0.47 -32.75 2.76
C LEU A 627 -1.25 -34.05 2.48
N LYS A 628 -1.38 -34.47 1.22
CA LYS A 628 -2.01 -35.76 0.85
C LYS A 628 -1.28 -36.96 1.43
N ARG A 629 0.03 -36.85 1.65
CA ARG A 629 0.86 -37.92 2.22
C ARG A 629 1.17 -37.71 3.71
N LYS A 630 0.44 -36.81 4.38
CA LYS A 630 0.64 -36.46 5.80
C LYS A 630 0.73 -37.68 6.72
N LEU A 631 -0.19 -38.64 6.60
CA LEU A 631 -0.18 -39.83 7.46
C LEU A 631 1.05 -40.72 7.24
N GLU A 632 1.53 -40.82 6.00
CA GLU A 632 2.70 -41.64 5.65
C GLU A 632 4.00 -40.96 6.09
N TYR A 633 4.13 -39.64 5.87
CA TYR A 633 5.36 -38.90 6.14
C TYR A 633 5.50 -38.54 7.62
N ALA A 634 4.41 -38.19 8.30
CA ALA A 634 4.44 -37.94 9.74
C ALA A 634 4.78 -39.20 10.55
N ALA A 635 4.42 -40.40 10.05
CA ALA A 635 4.80 -41.67 10.68
C ALA A 635 6.29 -42.00 10.54
N LYS A 636 6.98 -41.41 9.56
CA LYS A 636 8.43 -41.56 9.35
C LYS A 636 9.21 -40.57 10.22
N ASP A 637 8.82 -39.29 10.21
CA ASP A 637 9.53 -38.20 10.90
C ASP A 637 8.62 -36.98 11.14
N GLY A 638 7.80 -37.01 12.19
CA GLY A 638 6.70 -36.05 12.42
C GLY A 638 7.13 -34.59 12.63
N ASP A 639 8.26 -34.34 13.29
CA ASP A 639 8.79 -32.98 13.53
C ASP A 639 9.35 -32.38 12.23
N GLN A 640 10.16 -33.13 11.49
CA GLN A 640 10.74 -32.62 10.24
C GLN A 640 9.71 -32.56 9.12
N PHE A 641 8.68 -33.41 9.15
CA PHE A 641 7.52 -33.28 8.29
C PHE A 641 6.75 -31.99 8.56
N PHE A 642 6.61 -31.59 9.83
CA PHE A 642 5.99 -30.31 10.19
C PHE A 642 6.82 -29.15 9.61
N ASP A 643 8.14 -29.14 9.78
CA ASP A 643 9.02 -28.11 9.21
C ASP A 643 8.93 -28.05 7.69
N ALA A 644 8.95 -29.19 6.99
CA ALA A 644 8.79 -29.24 5.54
C ALA A 644 7.42 -28.72 5.07
N THR A 645 6.35 -29.01 5.83
CA THR A 645 5.01 -28.51 5.55
C THR A 645 4.91 -27.00 5.76
N GLN A 646 5.54 -26.47 6.81
CA GLN A 646 5.57 -25.02 7.06
C GLN A 646 6.34 -24.29 5.97
N ASN A 647 7.52 -24.79 5.57
CA ASN A 647 8.25 -24.23 4.44
C ASN A 647 7.42 -24.25 3.16
N ALA A 648 6.68 -25.33 2.87
CA ALA A 648 5.82 -25.40 1.68
C ALA A 648 4.67 -24.37 1.71
N ARG A 649 4.10 -24.11 2.90
CA ARG A 649 3.11 -23.04 3.08
C ARG A 649 3.74 -21.65 2.94
N LEU A 650 4.94 -21.45 3.47
CA LEU A 650 5.68 -20.21 3.32
C LEU A 650 5.89 -19.91 1.84
N VAL A 651 6.40 -20.86 1.05
CA VAL A 651 6.63 -20.65 -0.39
C VAL A 651 5.34 -20.32 -1.14
N ALA A 652 4.22 -20.98 -0.83
CA ALA A 652 2.93 -20.68 -1.45
C ALA A 652 2.42 -19.27 -1.08
N ASN A 653 2.54 -18.88 0.18
CA ASN A 653 2.12 -17.55 0.64
C ASN A 653 3.07 -16.45 0.15
N ALA A 654 4.37 -16.72 0.09
CA ALA A 654 5.39 -15.81 -0.40
C ALA A 654 5.19 -15.50 -1.89
N GLU A 655 4.88 -16.51 -2.72
CA GLU A 655 4.55 -16.29 -4.14
C GLU A 655 3.37 -15.32 -4.30
N ARG A 656 2.27 -15.55 -3.56
CA ARG A 656 1.10 -14.65 -3.54
C ARG A 656 1.47 -13.26 -3.01
N TYR A 657 2.26 -13.18 -1.95
CA TYR A 657 2.72 -11.94 -1.33
C TYR A 657 3.53 -11.08 -2.29
N TYR A 658 4.56 -11.64 -2.93
CA TYR A 658 5.43 -10.93 -3.87
C TYR A 658 4.67 -10.44 -5.11
N ARG A 659 3.60 -11.13 -5.52
CA ARG A 659 2.71 -10.68 -6.59
C ARG A 659 1.86 -9.49 -6.15
N VAL A 660 1.26 -9.55 -4.96
CA VAL A 660 0.37 -8.50 -4.43
C VAL A 660 1.13 -7.24 -4.00
N MET A 661 2.42 -7.37 -3.65
CA MET A 661 3.30 -6.24 -3.32
C MET A 661 3.32 -5.14 -4.39
N TYR A 662 3.08 -5.47 -5.67
CA TYR A 662 3.04 -4.50 -6.78
C TYR A 662 1.67 -3.87 -7.03
N TYR A 663 0.60 -4.35 -6.37
CA TYR A 663 -0.78 -3.88 -6.55
C TYR A 663 -1.34 -3.07 -5.37
N GLY A 664 -0.66 -3.05 -4.21
CA GLY A 664 -1.09 -2.22 -3.08
C GLY A 664 -0.43 -2.58 -1.74
N SER A 665 -0.19 -1.57 -0.91
CA SER A 665 0.55 -1.67 0.36
C SER A 665 -0.22 -2.36 1.50
N HIS A 666 -1.53 -2.14 1.63
CA HIS A 666 -2.34 -2.70 2.72
C HIS A 666 -2.70 -4.19 2.51
N LEU A 667 -2.80 -4.66 1.27
CA LEU A 667 -3.11 -6.06 0.98
C LEU A 667 -1.90 -6.99 1.19
N SER A 668 -0.70 -6.53 0.81
CA SER A 668 0.53 -7.25 1.14
C SER A 668 0.74 -7.30 2.66
N TRP A 669 0.47 -6.20 3.36
CA TRP A 669 0.45 -6.15 4.83
C TRP A 669 -0.50 -7.21 5.41
N ASN A 670 -1.75 -7.24 4.95
CA ASN A 670 -2.76 -8.18 5.44
C ASN A 670 -2.39 -9.63 5.19
N LEU A 671 -1.85 -9.95 4.02
CA LEU A 671 -1.37 -11.29 3.71
C LEU A 671 -0.22 -11.71 4.63
N ARG A 672 0.71 -10.80 4.95
CA ARG A 672 1.84 -11.08 5.84
C ARG A 672 1.40 -11.33 7.26
N ASP A 673 0.61 -10.46 7.85
CA ASP A 673 0.15 -10.66 9.23
C ASP A 673 -0.81 -11.85 9.36
N GLN A 674 -1.63 -12.10 8.34
CA GLN A 674 -2.44 -13.31 8.30
C GLN A 674 -1.58 -14.56 8.21
N HIS A 675 -0.49 -14.55 7.42
CA HIS A 675 0.48 -15.63 7.40
C HIS A 675 1.09 -15.85 8.79
N MET A 676 1.64 -14.80 9.43
CA MET A 676 2.24 -14.90 10.77
C MET A 676 1.27 -15.51 11.79
N PHE A 677 0.00 -15.06 11.79
CA PHE A 677 -1.02 -15.62 12.67
C PHE A 677 -1.36 -17.08 12.36
N GLN A 678 -1.52 -17.44 11.09
CA GLN A 678 -1.80 -18.83 10.71
C GLN A 678 -0.63 -19.76 11.05
N THR A 679 0.60 -19.29 10.91
CA THR A 679 1.81 -20.01 11.32
C THR A 679 1.82 -20.22 12.84
N LEU A 680 1.53 -19.18 13.63
CA LEU A 680 1.40 -19.29 15.09
C LEU A 680 0.33 -20.30 15.51
N LYS A 681 -0.86 -20.24 14.88
CA LYS A 681 -1.94 -21.20 15.14
C LYS A 681 -1.50 -22.64 14.86
N GLN A 682 -0.81 -22.87 13.74
CA GLN A 682 -0.30 -24.19 13.39
C GLN A 682 0.80 -24.68 14.35
N ILE A 683 1.67 -23.81 14.85
CA ILE A 683 2.65 -24.13 15.89
C ILE A 683 1.92 -24.59 17.16
N LEU A 684 0.91 -23.85 17.61
CA LEU A 684 0.14 -24.18 18.81
C LEU A 684 -0.65 -25.49 18.63
N ASP A 685 -1.26 -25.70 17.47
CA ASP A 685 -2.00 -26.93 17.14
C ASP A 685 -1.06 -28.16 17.11
N HIS A 686 0.15 -28.01 16.57
CA HIS A 686 1.18 -29.08 16.54
C HIS A 686 1.73 -29.38 17.93
N ALA A 687 1.99 -28.35 18.74
CA ALA A 687 2.56 -28.49 20.07
C ALA A 687 1.55 -29.05 21.08
N GLY A 688 0.26 -28.78 20.88
CA GLY A 688 -0.85 -29.29 21.69
C GLY A 688 -1.58 -28.19 22.49
N PRO A 689 -2.78 -28.51 23.01
CA PRO A 689 -3.70 -27.53 23.59
C PRO A 689 -3.16 -26.84 24.85
N ASP A 690 -2.30 -27.52 25.62
CA ASP A 690 -1.76 -27.02 26.89
C ASP A 690 -0.48 -26.19 26.73
N LYS A 691 0.06 -26.09 25.52
CA LYS A 691 1.31 -25.37 25.26
C LYS A 691 1.04 -23.87 25.11
N LYS A 692 1.96 -23.08 25.65
CA LYS A 692 1.90 -21.60 25.66
C LYS A 692 3.05 -20.99 24.86
N ALA A 693 2.77 -19.87 24.22
CA ALA A 693 3.70 -19.18 23.34
C ALA A 693 3.95 -17.72 23.74
N VAL A 694 5.21 -17.31 23.67
CA VAL A 694 5.60 -15.89 23.67
C VAL A 694 5.91 -15.48 22.23
N VAL A 695 5.32 -14.39 21.77
CA VAL A 695 5.52 -13.85 20.42
C VAL A 695 6.30 -12.54 20.52
N TRP A 696 7.40 -12.40 19.79
CA TRP A 696 8.13 -11.13 19.67
C TRP A 696 7.94 -10.57 18.27
N ALA A 697 7.33 -9.40 18.17
CA ALA A 697 7.16 -8.67 16.92
C ALA A 697 7.06 -7.17 17.21
N HIS A 698 7.10 -6.34 16.17
CA HIS A 698 6.97 -4.89 16.32
C HIS A 698 5.59 -4.48 16.88
N ASN A 699 5.49 -3.32 17.53
CA ASN A 699 4.23 -2.77 18.04
C ASN A 699 3.11 -2.68 16.97
N SER A 700 3.50 -2.43 15.71
CA SER A 700 2.61 -2.41 14.54
C SER A 700 1.95 -3.77 14.26
N HIS A 701 2.59 -4.87 14.65
CA HIS A 701 2.09 -6.22 14.47
C HIS A 701 1.29 -6.71 15.69
N ILE A 702 1.73 -6.39 16.92
CA ILE A 702 1.19 -7.00 18.13
C ILE A 702 0.00 -6.26 18.79
N GLY A 703 -0.21 -4.98 18.49
CA GLY A 703 -1.38 -4.24 19.01
C GLY A 703 -2.69 -4.67 18.34
N ASP A 704 -3.85 -4.29 18.86
CA ASP A 704 -5.11 -4.48 18.13
C ASP A 704 -5.26 -3.41 17.03
N ALA A 705 -5.02 -3.79 15.76
CA ALA A 705 -5.07 -2.86 14.62
C ALA A 705 -6.39 -2.10 14.46
N ARG A 706 -7.53 -2.64 14.95
CA ARG A 706 -8.83 -1.94 14.92
C ARG A 706 -8.82 -0.64 15.73
N GLN A 707 -7.81 -0.48 16.60
CA GLN A 707 -7.63 0.65 17.49
C GLN A 707 -6.55 1.63 17.03
N THR A 708 -6.02 1.44 15.82
CA THR A 708 -5.02 2.30 15.19
C THR A 708 -5.50 2.81 13.82
N ASP A 709 -4.84 3.81 13.22
CA ASP A 709 -5.17 4.22 11.85
C ASP A 709 -4.93 3.10 10.83
N MET A 710 -4.04 2.15 11.14
CA MET A 710 -3.79 1.00 10.27
C MET A 710 -5.09 0.24 10.01
N GLY A 711 -5.80 -0.18 11.06
CA GLY A 711 -7.07 -0.87 10.88
C GLY A 711 -8.24 0.05 10.52
N ARG A 712 -8.30 1.27 11.07
CA ARG A 712 -9.46 2.17 10.87
C ARG A 712 -9.46 2.87 9.51
N SER A 713 -8.29 3.30 9.05
CA SER A 713 -8.16 4.16 7.87
C SER A 713 -7.58 3.42 6.67
N ARG A 714 -6.71 2.42 6.89
CA ARG A 714 -6.02 1.68 5.82
C ARG A 714 -6.55 0.27 5.58
N GLY A 715 -7.46 -0.21 6.44
CA GLY A 715 -7.98 -1.59 6.38
C GLY A 715 -6.91 -2.65 6.63
N GLU A 716 -5.82 -2.29 7.32
CA GLU A 716 -4.72 -3.17 7.66
C GLU A 716 -5.06 -4.00 8.91
N LEU A 717 -4.83 -5.31 8.85
CA LEU A 717 -4.95 -6.24 9.98
C LEU A 717 -3.57 -6.56 10.54
N ASN A 718 -3.51 -7.03 11.78
CA ASN A 718 -2.27 -7.50 12.36
C ASN A 718 -2.43 -8.74 13.25
N ILE A 719 -1.31 -9.42 13.54
CA ILE A 719 -1.31 -10.65 14.37
C ILE A 719 -1.90 -10.41 15.77
N GLY A 720 -1.73 -9.22 16.35
CA GLY A 720 -2.31 -8.83 17.63
C GLY A 720 -3.83 -8.85 17.63
N GLN A 721 -4.44 -8.21 16.62
CA GLN A 721 -5.89 -8.28 16.39
C GLN A 721 -6.35 -9.73 16.20
N LEU A 722 -5.69 -10.49 15.33
CA LEU A 722 -6.11 -11.87 15.03
C LEU A 722 -6.00 -12.79 16.25
N CYS A 723 -4.95 -12.64 17.07
CA CYS A 723 -4.82 -13.36 18.34
C CYS A 723 -5.94 -12.98 19.32
N ARG A 724 -6.32 -11.69 19.38
CA ARG A 724 -7.45 -11.25 20.21
C ARG A 724 -8.77 -11.85 19.73
N GLU A 725 -8.99 -11.91 18.42
CA GLU A 725 -10.22 -12.45 17.84
C GLU A 725 -10.35 -13.97 18.05
N GLU A 726 -9.24 -14.70 17.96
CA GLU A 726 -9.24 -16.17 18.11
C GLU A 726 -9.17 -16.62 19.58
N TYR A 727 -8.28 -16.02 20.38
CA TYR A 727 -7.98 -16.46 21.74
C TYR A 727 -8.64 -15.58 22.82
N GLY A 728 -9.27 -14.46 22.46
CA GLY A 728 -9.96 -13.58 23.40
C GLY A 728 -9.06 -13.10 24.53
N GLU A 729 -9.48 -13.35 25.77
CA GLU A 729 -8.73 -13.00 26.98
C GLU A 729 -7.51 -13.91 27.23
N ASP A 730 -7.36 -15.03 26.52
CA ASP A 730 -6.18 -15.90 26.65
C ASP A 730 -4.96 -15.38 25.86
N ALA A 731 -5.14 -14.30 25.08
CA ALA A 731 -4.06 -13.53 24.49
C ALA A 731 -3.79 -12.26 25.32
N ALA A 732 -2.51 -11.97 25.59
CA ALA A 732 -2.07 -10.69 26.14
C ALA A 732 -1.20 -9.93 25.14
N LEU A 733 -1.55 -8.67 24.87
CA LEU A 733 -0.85 -7.75 23.97
C LEU A 733 -0.10 -6.71 24.81
N ILE A 734 1.23 -6.71 24.76
CA ILE A 734 2.07 -5.85 25.61
C ILE A 734 2.95 -4.97 24.72
N GLY A 735 2.60 -3.68 24.62
CA GLY A 735 3.35 -2.69 23.84
C GLY A 735 4.54 -2.12 24.61
N PHE A 736 5.54 -1.62 23.90
CA PHE A 736 6.72 -0.96 24.49
C PHE A 736 6.93 0.41 23.85
N GLY A 737 7.42 1.39 24.61
CA GLY A 737 7.68 2.75 24.10
C GLY A 737 8.93 3.41 24.69
N THR A 738 9.41 4.45 23.99
CA THR A 738 10.51 5.31 24.46
C THR A 738 10.35 6.75 24.01
N ALA A 739 10.81 7.70 24.83
CA ALA A 739 10.82 9.12 24.47
C ALA A 739 12.09 9.51 23.71
N SER A 740 13.24 9.04 24.16
CA SER A 740 14.54 9.59 23.79
C SER A 740 15.65 8.54 23.76
N GLY A 741 16.83 8.93 23.26
CA GLY A 741 18.01 8.08 23.24
C GLY A 741 18.48 7.78 21.83
N THR A 742 19.01 6.57 21.62
CA THR A 742 19.47 6.13 20.30
C THR A 742 18.83 4.82 19.86
N VAL A 743 18.78 4.60 18.56
CA VAL A 743 18.24 3.41 17.90
C VAL A 743 19.16 2.99 16.76
N ALA A 744 19.36 1.69 16.58
CA ALA A 744 19.98 1.14 15.37
C ALA A 744 18.96 1.15 14.23
N ALA A 745 19.23 1.85 13.14
CA ALA A 745 18.34 1.89 11.98
C ALA A 745 19.12 2.31 10.74
N ALA A 746 18.61 1.98 9.55
CA ALA A 746 19.16 2.48 8.29
C ALA A 746 18.44 3.75 7.83
N SER A 747 19.06 4.51 6.91
CA SER A 747 18.43 5.67 6.24
C SER A 747 17.59 5.26 5.04
N GLU A 748 18.04 4.23 4.34
CA GLU A 748 17.41 3.63 3.18
C GLU A 748 17.46 2.11 3.33
N TRP A 749 16.67 1.41 2.52
CA TRP A 749 16.75 -0.04 2.41
C TRP A 749 18.13 -0.46 1.93
N ASP A 750 18.60 -1.59 2.46
CA ASP A 750 19.91 -2.18 2.18
C ASP A 750 21.11 -1.29 2.51
N SER A 751 20.87 -0.11 3.07
CA SER A 751 21.93 0.75 3.56
C SER A 751 22.50 0.20 4.88
N PRO A 752 23.78 0.50 5.17
CA PRO A 752 24.38 0.11 6.43
C PRO A 752 23.58 0.59 7.64
N MET A 753 23.66 -0.18 8.73
CA MET A 753 23.13 0.22 10.02
C MET A 753 23.80 1.52 10.49
N GLU A 754 22.99 2.47 10.97
CA GLU A 754 23.45 3.67 11.64
C GLU A 754 22.93 3.69 13.08
N VAL A 755 23.68 4.32 13.98
CA VAL A 755 23.19 4.67 15.32
C VAL A 755 22.56 6.06 15.23
N LYS A 756 21.23 6.11 15.28
CA LYS A 756 20.46 7.34 15.11
C LYS A 756 19.91 7.85 16.43
N THR A 757 19.79 9.16 16.56
CA THR A 757 19.19 9.80 17.74
C THR A 757 17.68 9.90 17.56
N ILE A 758 16.92 9.44 18.55
CA ILE A 758 15.46 9.54 18.56
C ILE A 758 15.07 10.99 18.80
N ARG A 759 14.18 11.54 17.97
CA ARG A 759 13.65 12.90 18.12
C ARG A 759 12.86 13.03 19.43
N PRO A 760 12.79 14.22 20.03
CA PRO A 760 11.89 14.47 21.15
C PRO A 760 10.43 14.09 20.82
N PRO A 761 9.65 13.59 21.80
CA PRO A 761 8.24 13.25 21.61
C PRO A 761 7.43 14.40 21.03
N LEU A 762 6.47 14.08 20.16
CA LEU A 762 5.55 15.08 19.63
C LEU A 762 4.56 15.53 20.71
N PRO A 763 4.27 16.84 20.84
CA PRO A 763 3.31 17.31 21.83
C PRO A 763 1.95 16.61 21.73
N GLY A 764 1.50 16.01 22.84
CA GLY A 764 0.22 15.29 22.92
C GLY A 764 0.24 13.84 22.42
N SER A 765 1.38 13.33 21.96
CA SER A 765 1.58 11.92 21.62
C SER A 765 1.57 11.02 22.87
N VAL A 766 1.47 9.71 22.67
CA VAL A 766 1.63 8.70 23.73
C VAL A 766 2.99 8.89 24.42
N GLU A 767 4.04 9.07 23.65
CA GLU A 767 5.41 9.25 24.16
C GLU A 767 5.51 10.52 25.01
N ALA A 768 4.84 11.60 24.63
CA ALA A 768 4.87 12.85 25.39
C ALA A 768 4.16 12.72 26.74
N ILE A 769 3.03 12.01 26.80
CA ILE A 769 2.33 11.80 28.08
C ILE A 769 3.07 10.81 28.98
N CYS A 770 3.74 9.80 28.40
CA CYS A 770 4.59 8.87 29.14
C CYS A 770 5.85 9.57 29.66
N HIS A 771 6.50 10.40 28.85
CA HIS A 771 7.66 11.19 29.27
C HIS A 771 7.31 12.13 30.45
N ALA A 772 6.11 12.73 30.41
CA ALA A 772 5.64 13.62 31.47
C ALA A 772 5.37 12.91 32.82
N VAL A 773 5.26 11.58 32.85
CA VAL A 773 5.17 10.79 34.10
C VAL A 773 6.44 10.92 34.95
N ASP A 774 7.58 11.28 34.32
CA ASP A 774 8.85 11.53 35.00
C ASP A 774 9.30 10.31 35.82
N LEU A 775 9.28 9.14 35.18
CA LEU A 775 9.82 7.89 35.70
C LEU A 775 10.73 7.27 34.63
N GLU A 776 11.91 6.79 35.03
CA GLU A 776 12.89 6.21 34.10
C GLU A 776 12.32 5.01 33.32
N ARG A 777 11.51 4.19 34.00
CA ARG A 777 10.84 3.02 33.44
C ARG A 777 9.63 2.63 34.28
N PHE A 778 8.55 2.22 33.63
CA PHE A 778 7.33 1.82 34.32
C PHE A 778 6.47 0.88 33.47
N LEU A 779 5.52 0.23 34.12
CA LEU A 779 4.47 -0.58 33.51
C LEU A 779 3.11 0.10 33.74
N TRP A 780 2.34 0.27 32.68
CA TRP A 780 0.90 0.46 32.78
C TRP A 780 0.17 -0.85 32.51
N ASP A 781 -0.61 -1.28 33.48
CA ASP A 781 -1.60 -2.33 33.31
C ASP A 781 -2.94 -1.68 32.92
N LEU A 782 -3.29 -1.80 31.64
CA LEU A 782 -4.41 -1.10 31.01
C LEU A 782 -5.75 -1.83 31.22
N LYS A 783 -5.71 -3.11 31.65
CA LYS A 783 -6.89 -3.91 31.97
C LYS A 783 -7.25 -3.91 33.45
N LYS A 784 -6.31 -3.53 34.32
CA LYS A 784 -6.58 -3.33 35.75
C LYS A 784 -7.67 -2.28 35.96
N ASP A 785 -8.45 -2.41 37.03
CA ASP A 785 -9.39 -1.38 37.44
C ASP A 785 -8.63 -0.13 37.90
N GLN A 786 -8.48 0.81 36.98
CA GLN A 786 -7.79 2.08 37.17
C GLN A 786 -8.79 3.22 37.42
N PRO A 787 -8.38 4.30 38.11
CA PRO A 787 -9.23 5.47 38.32
C PRO A 787 -9.81 6.01 37.01
N ALA A 788 -11.06 6.52 37.03
CA ALA A 788 -11.73 7.06 35.85
C ALA A 788 -10.89 8.12 35.13
N ALA A 789 -10.23 9.01 35.89
CA ALA A 789 -9.34 10.03 35.33
C ALA A 789 -8.17 9.45 34.50
N PHE A 790 -7.60 8.30 34.88
CA PHE A 790 -6.60 7.62 34.08
C PHE A 790 -7.22 7.04 32.80
N ARG A 791 -8.33 6.31 32.96
CA ARG A 791 -9.04 5.66 31.84
C ARG A 791 -9.45 6.68 30.76
N ASP A 792 -9.96 7.84 31.16
CA ASP A 792 -10.40 8.90 30.25
C ASP A 792 -9.23 9.56 29.52
N LEU A 793 -8.04 9.63 30.12
CA LEU A 793 -6.84 10.19 29.51
C LEU A 793 -6.21 9.26 28.48
N ILE A 794 -6.19 7.95 28.79
CA ILE A 794 -5.51 6.92 28.00
C ILE A 794 -6.39 6.35 26.87
N ALA A 795 -7.72 6.46 26.99
CA ALA A 795 -8.67 6.10 25.92
C ALA A 795 -8.76 7.14 24.79
N GLN A 796 -8.10 8.29 24.93
CA GLN A 796 -8.06 9.31 23.88
C GLN A 796 -7.14 8.84 22.74
N PRO A 797 -7.61 8.83 21.49
CA PRO A 797 -6.74 8.59 20.35
C PRO A 797 -5.61 9.63 20.30
N ARG A 798 -4.36 9.15 20.29
CA ARG A 798 -3.15 9.98 20.25
C ARG A 798 -2.20 9.45 19.19
N LEU A 799 -1.30 10.30 18.72
CA LEU A 799 -0.17 9.83 17.92
C LEU A 799 0.68 8.90 18.79
N GLU A 800 1.00 7.73 18.26
CA GLU A 800 1.96 6.77 18.81
C GLU A 800 3.10 6.59 17.81
N ARG A 801 4.32 6.47 18.33
CA ARG A 801 5.55 6.34 17.55
C ARG A 801 5.84 4.88 17.24
N PHE A 802 6.21 4.63 16.00
CA PHE A 802 6.60 3.33 15.48
C PHE A 802 7.83 3.50 14.57
N ILE A 803 9.01 3.09 15.03
CA ILE A 803 10.26 3.18 14.25
C ILE A 803 10.65 1.78 13.77
N GLY A 804 10.56 1.50 12.48
CA GLY A 804 10.99 0.19 11.97
C GLY A 804 12.49 0.09 11.74
N VAL A 805 12.88 -0.73 10.76
CA VAL A 805 14.28 -0.96 10.38
C VAL A 805 14.88 0.26 9.67
N ILE A 806 14.01 1.11 9.11
CA ILE A 806 14.31 2.43 8.57
C ILE A 806 13.86 3.48 9.57
N TYR A 807 14.70 4.47 9.82
CA TYR A 807 14.34 5.64 10.62
C TYR A 807 14.77 6.93 9.94
N ARG A 808 13.81 7.80 9.64
CA ARG A 808 14.03 9.12 9.03
C ARG A 808 13.57 10.22 9.99
N PRO A 809 14.48 10.73 10.87
CA PRO A 809 14.15 11.81 11.79
C PRO A 809 13.53 13.04 11.11
N GLU A 810 13.90 13.32 9.85
CA GLU A 810 13.46 14.46 9.06
C GLU A 810 11.96 14.41 8.75
N THR A 811 11.41 13.21 8.58
CA THR A 811 10.01 12.96 8.21
C THR A 811 9.23 12.24 9.30
N GLU A 812 9.74 12.16 10.54
CA GLU A 812 9.23 11.29 11.61
C GLU A 812 7.72 11.37 11.83
N ARG A 813 7.13 12.58 11.84
CA ARG A 813 5.68 12.74 11.98
C ARG A 813 4.88 12.02 10.89
N ALA A 814 5.38 12.02 9.65
CA ALA A 814 4.69 11.45 8.51
C ALA A 814 4.94 9.94 8.38
N SER A 815 6.17 9.48 8.65
CA SER A 815 6.57 8.09 8.45
C SER A 815 6.45 7.20 9.69
N HIS A 816 6.62 7.76 10.89
CA HIS A 816 6.80 6.97 12.12
C HIS A 816 5.75 7.26 13.20
N TYR A 817 4.66 7.95 12.86
CA TYR A 817 3.55 8.21 13.78
C TYR A 817 2.21 7.87 13.16
N SER A 818 1.36 7.20 13.93
CA SER A 818 -0.02 6.89 13.59
C SER A 818 -0.92 7.16 14.81
N TYR A 819 -2.18 7.53 14.60
CA TYR A 819 -3.12 7.63 15.71
C TYR A 819 -3.49 6.24 16.21
N ALA A 820 -3.51 6.11 17.53
CA ALA A 820 -3.89 4.90 18.23
C ALA A 820 -4.62 5.21 19.56
N ASP A 821 -5.54 4.32 19.93
CA ASP A 821 -6.14 4.26 21.27
C ASP A 821 -5.39 3.21 22.10
N LEU A 822 -4.40 3.68 22.86
CA LEU A 822 -3.49 2.82 23.61
C LEU A 822 -4.23 1.84 24.54
N SER A 823 -5.32 2.30 25.16
CA SER A 823 -6.11 1.54 26.14
C SER A 823 -6.80 0.31 25.56
N ARG A 824 -7.09 0.35 24.25
CA ARG A 824 -7.75 -0.74 23.53
C ARG A 824 -6.79 -1.52 22.65
N GLN A 825 -5.69 -0.89 22.23
CA GLN A 825 -4.64 -1.51 21.45
C GLN A 825 -3.86 -2.56 22.25
N TYR A 826 -3.60 -2.30 23.54
CA TYR A 826 -2.79 -3.17 24.39
C TYR A 826 -3.50 -3.54 25.71
N ASP A 827 -3.09 -4.66 26.33
CA ASP A 827 -3.43 -4.98 27.72
C ASP A 827 -2.48 -4.32 28.71
N ALA A 828 -1.23 -4.11 28.29
CA ALA A 828 -0.23 -3.43 29.07
C ALA A 828 0.76 -2.66 28.19
N PHE A 829 1.38 -1.64 28.77
CA PHE A 829 2.37 -0.82 28.08
C PHE A 829 3.61 -0.63 28.96
N VAL A 830 4.77 -0.99 28.41
CA VAL A 830 6.07 -0.89 29.08
C VAL A 830 6.79 0.34 28.57
N TRP A 831 7.25 1.19 29.48
CA TRP A 831 7.93 2.43 29.14
C TRP A 831 9.40 2.43 29.55
N PHE A 832 10.25 2.96 28.69
CA PHE A 832 11.62 3.34 28.98
C PHE A 832 11.82 4.80 28.56
N ASP A 833 12.15 5.70 29.47
CA ASP A 833 12.24 7.13 29.13
C ASP A 833 13.41 7.45 28.19
N ARG A 834 14.48 6.69 28.34
CA ARG A 834 15.68 6.78 27.52
C ARG A 834 16.23 5.40 27.17
N THR A 835 16.54 5.20 25.90
CA THR A 835 17.04 3.92 25.36
C THR A 835 18.34 4.08 24.56
N LYS A 836 18.95 2.96 24.19
CA LYS A 836 20.17 2.90 23.38
C LYS A 836 20.01 1.97 22.19
N ALA A 837 20.77 2.26 21.13
CA ALA A 837 20.90 1.37 19.99
C ALA A 837 21.46 0.00 20.43
N LEU A 838 20.94 -1.08 19.85
CA LEU A 838 21.45 -2.44 20.06
C LEU A 838 22.89 -2.60 19.55
N THR A 839 23.54 -3.69 19.95
CA THR A 839 24.94 -3.95 19.58
C THR A 839 25.01 -5.03 18.49
N PRO A 840 25.26 -4.68 17.21
CA PRO A 840 25.29 -5.64 16.12
C PRO A 840 26.51 -6.58 16.20
N LEU A 841 26.34 -7.83 15.79
CA LEU A 841 27.44 -8.78 15.63
C LEU A 841 28.09 -8.63 14.24
N PRO A 842 29.42 -8.81 14.11
CA PRO A 842 30.12 -8.71 12.83
C PRO A 842 29.54 -9.68 11.79
N THR A 843 29.27 -9.19 10.58
CA THR A 843 28.79 -10.01 9.45
C THR A 843 29.51 -9.57 8.17
N LEU A 844 29.97 -10.54 7.37
CA LEU A 844 30.41 -10.29 6.01
C LEU A 844 29.16 -10.11 5.15
N THR A 845 28.87 -8.90 4.71
CA THR A 845 27.78 -8.64 3.76
C THR A 845 28.10 -9.34 2.44
N LYS A 846 27.30 -10.33 2.02
CA LYS A 846 27.35 -10.79 0.63
C LYS A 846 26.78 -9.66 -0.23
N LYS A 847 27.61 -9.10 -1.11
CA LYS A 847 27.28 -7.99 -2.02
C LYS A 847 26.42 -8.41 -3.22
N GLU A 848 26.07 -9.69 -3.33
CA GLU A 848 25.51 -10.31 -4.54
C GLU A 848 23.99 -10.54 -4.47
N GLU A 849 23.33 -10.22 -3.36
CA GLU A 849 21.86 -10.27 -3.26
C GLU A 849 21.33 -8.84 -3.10
N ASP A 850 20.79 -8.30 -4.18
CA ASP A 850 20.24 -6.95 -4.28
C ASP A 850 18.74 -7.12 -4.55
N GLU A 851 17.92 -7.02 -3.50
CA GLU A 851 16.52 -7.44 -3.51
C GLU A 851 15.68 -6.52 -2.63
N THR A 852 15.23 -5.44 -3.25
CA THR A 852 14.47 -4.33 -2.69
C THR A 852 13.25 -4.74 -1.84
N TYR A 853 13.18 -4.18 -0.62
CA TYR A 853 11.97 -4.01 0.24
C TYR A 853 11.33 -5.33 0.76
N PRO A 854 10.46 -5.36 1.82
CA PRO A 854 9.48 -4.33 2.19
C PRO A 854 9.23 -4.01 3.68
N PHE A 855 8.99 -2.73 3.93
CA PHE A 855 8.27 -2.04 5.03
C PHE A 855 8.37 -2.56 6.48
N GLY A 856 9.07 -1.76 7.30
CA GLY A 856 8.67 -1.44 8.66
C GLY A 856 8.68 0.08 8.83
N LEU A 857 7.48 0.69 8.76
CA LEU A 857 7.08 2.07 9.13
C LEU A 857 7.60 3.26 8.32
#